data_AF-A0A1S3JV01-F1
#
_entry.id   AF-A0A1S3JV01-F1
#
_cell.length_a   1.000
_cell.length_b   1.000
_cell.length_c   1.000
_cell.angle_alpha   90.00
_cell.angle_beta   90.00
_cell.angle_gamma   90.00
#
_symmetry.space_group_name_H-M   'P 1'
#
loop_
_entity.id
_entity.type
_entity.pdbx_description
1 polymer ?
#
loop_
_entity_poly.entity_id
_entity_poly.type
_entity_poly.pdbx_seq_one_letter_code
_entity_poly.pdbx_strand_id
1 'polypeptide(L)'
;MAEYGSTRRRVVHTTTEKLISRTAKADDDDVETTETVITSSSVCGSDGADDRFDGGRAGVTRRALSGYSRGGLGEQREEYSYRRYQSPYATTGPQHSRWALGWRVNATNLAVFRIIFGAYMAWDVLMTVQKGDIDQNFGASFPELNFKYFLARRVPKPDPAIVLYMFWGVATSAILISIGLFYRLACFLFLVLFTYLNLLEKSRHSNNYYLYTLVAILMCVTDCNAVLSLDSYFASGSNRKEKEKHIPKWQLKVFQFQIVICYFFAGVAKINYDSVVRGEPVRSRLIKDANAHYIYSLIFPSEIVDDAIGHSFSLSCMMFNLSVGFLLLNSRTRLAGILLTMFVFVANRVFLIGHYPCPVMMAANILFLEPEALTDFIKSLTYKWKGYQHVYVSTTYVSYAPVSKLVKLFLILYCLLQVTVPLRHLVYPGDVSWTNEGHQFSWRRVVNEEDMLMNVVLKPKDGSSGLRYDPYQLRLTDRQVKMMLTDAELILQLVDHIKQRPGKDTNLKPGTFGVHIDMWRSLNGRPFQRWIDPETDLTKVDPDAFHATWLLPKHSDHELDFPELREYVETVAKKGFNTAFFIANPGEFFEAYLNREDCSVYIATVSGKIDVLLTATAGKVNLELEKETRTLEPGSKITLPSSGPHRVSAKGKSPAIWAYTYKCSVGAFERALGMFSYAGWLDMKK
;
A
#
# COMPACT_ATOMS: atom_id res chain seq x y z
N MET A 1 10.44 -17.54 50.20
CA MET A 1 10.06 -18.90 50.66
C MET A 1 9.53 -19.68 49.44
N ALA A 2 9.52 -21.00 49.54
CA ALA A 2 9.03 -21.93 48.50
C ALA A 2 7.47 -21.84 48.34
N GLU A 3 6.78 -22.39 47.34
CA GLU A 3 7.10 -23.11 46.08
C GLU A 3 5.85 -22.96 45.14
N TYR A 4 5.59 -23.61 43.98
CA TYR A 4 6.15 -24.76 43.25
C TYR A 4 5.88 -24.59 41.73
N GLY A 5 6.58 -25.33 40.85
CA GLY A 5 6.08 -25.65 39.50
C GLY A 5 7.02 -25.34 38.33
N SER A 6 7.57 -26.38 37.69
CA SER A 6 8.35 -26.26 36.44
C SER A 6 7.90 -27.29 35.41
N THR A 7 7.95 -26.93 34.12
CA THR A 7 7.92 -27.91 33.02
C THR A 7 8.70 -27.40 31.80
N ARG A 8 9.64 -28.20 31.30
CA ARG A 8 10.43 -27.90 30.08
C ARG A 8 9.62 -28.16 28.80
N ARG A 9 9.91 -27.44 27.72
CA ARG A 9 9.73 -27.94 26.34
C ARG A 9 11.10 -28.17 25.68
N ARG A 10 11.19 -29.17 24.81
CA ARG A 10 12.44 -29.58 24.15
C ARG A 10 12.68 -28.75 22.89
N VAL A 11 13.94 -28.40 22.65
CA VAL A 11 14.46 -28.12 21.30
C VAL A 11 14.80 -29.47 20.66
N VAL A 12 14.59 -29.61 19.35
CA VAL A 12 15.01 -30.78 18.57
C VAL A 12 15.88 -30.29 17.42
N HIS A 13 17.17 -30.61 17.47
CA HIS A 13 18.03 -30.64 16.29
C HIS A 13 17.98 -32.05 15.70
N THR A 14 17.95 -32.15 14.38
CA THR A 14 18.24 -33.39 13.64
C THR A 14 19.28 -33.09 12.58
N THR A 15 20.48 -33.63 12.81
CA THR A 15 21.60 -33.62 11.86
C THR A 15 21.75 -35.04 11.31
N THR A 16 21.89 -35.19 10.00
CA THR A 16 22.15 -36.49 9.35
C THR A 16 23.12 -36.30 8.19
N GLU A 17 24.33 -36.81 8.37
CA GLU A 17 25.33 -37.03 7.31
C GLU A 17 25.33 -38.49 6.84
N LYS A 18 26.15 -38.78 5.81
CA LYS A 18 26.59 -40.10 5.30
C LYS A 18 25.60 -40.83 4.38
N LEU A 19 26.04 -41.45 3.28
CA LEU A 19 27.28 -41.32 2.48
C LEU A 19 27.02 -41.98 1.09
N ILE A 20 28.10 -42.31 0.34
CA ILE A 20 28.13 -43.03 -0.96
C ILE A 20 27.83 -42.13 -2.18
N SER A 21 28.52 -42.21 -3.32
CA SER A 21 29.96 -42.09 -3.65
C SER A 21 30.21 -42.72 -5.03
N ARG A 22 30.96 -42.03 -5.92
CA ARG A 22 31.33 -42.48 -7.30
C ARG A 22 30.11 -42.52 -8.26
N THR A 23 30.24 -42.28 -9.56
CA THR A 23 31.41 -42.41 -10.47
C THR A 23 31.89 -41.10 -11.12
N ALA A 24 33.06 -41.18 -11.77
CA ALA A 24 33.64 -40.17 -12.66
C ALA A 24 33.27 -40.54 -14.14
N LYS A 25 32.95 -39.58 -15.02
CA LYS A 25 33.86 -38.78 -15.88
C LYS A 25 34.35 -39.57 -17.12
N ALA A 26 34.18 -38.98 -18.30
CA ALA A 26 35.05 -38.99 -19.50
C ALA A 26 34.24 -39.01 -20.82
N ASP A 27 34.77 -38.27 -21.80
CA ASP A 27 34.69 -38.42 -23.27
C ASP A 27 33.32 -38.35 -24.01
N ASP A 28 33.25 -37.97 -25.31
CA ASP A 28 33.80 -36.77 -25.97
C ASP A 28 33.11 -36.56 -27.36
N ASP A 29 33.50 -35.50 -28.08
CA ASP A 29 33.44 -35.32 -29.55
C ASP A 29 32.09 -35.11 -30.31
N ASP A 30 32.26 -34.53 -31.51
CA ASP A 30 31.40 -34.30 -32.69
C ASP A 30 30.01 -33.61 -32.50
N VAL A 31 29.70 -32.43 -33.06
CA VAL A 31 29.99 -31.80 -34.38
C VAL A 31 29.22 -32.42 -35.55
N GLU A 32 28.12 -31.76 -35.96
CA GLU A 32 27.78 -31.64 -37.38
C GLU A 32 26.94 -30.38 -37.68
N THR A 33 27.11 -29.80 -38.87
CA THR A 33 26.46 -28.56 -39.33
C THR A 33 25.98 -28.67 -40.78
N THR A 34 24.74 -28.27 -41.07
CA THR A 34 24.15 -28.01 -42.41
C THR A 34 22.76 -27.36 -42.17
N GLU A 35 22.26 -26.29 -42.80
CA GLU A 35 22.14 -25.89 -44.23
C GLU A 35 21.33 -26.93 -45.05
N THR A 36 20.13 -26.69 -45.59
CA THR A 36 19.69 -25.77 -46.68
C THR A 36 18.13 -25.92 -46.88
N VAL A 37 17.31 -25.15 -47.63
CA VAL A 37 17.36 -23.81 -48.27
C VAL A 37 15.92 -23.26 -48.53
N ILE A 38 15.82 -21.93 -48.61
CA ILE A 38 14.82 -20.96 -49.17
C ILE A 38 13.72 -21.46 -50.16
N THR A 39 12.62 -20.67 -50.20
CA THR A 39 11.53 -20.48 -51.23
C THR A 39 10.15 -21.06 -50.87
N SER A 40 8.98 -20.56 -51.31
CA SER A 40 8.47 -19.22 -51.75
C SER A 40 6.91 -19.30 -51.73
N SER A 41 6.03 -18.31 -52.01
CA SER A 41 6.00 -16.90 -52.48
C SER A 41 4.73 -16.23 -51.83
N SER A 42 4.03 -15.15 -52.23
CA SER A 42 3.98 -14.18 -53.35
C SER A 42 3.27 -12.86 -52.88
N VAL A 43 2.96 -11.91 -53.78
CA VAL A 43 2.29 -10.60 -53.46
C VAL A 43 1.34 -10.13 -54.58
N CYS A 44 0.17 -9.57 -54.23
CA CYS A 44 -0.69 -8.57 -54.94
C CYS A 44 -1.86 -8.16 -53.99
N GLY A 45 -2.60 -7.04 -54.06
CA GLY A 45 -2.73 -5.96 -55.07
C GLY A 45 -4.06 -6.06 -55.85
N SER A 46 -4.95 -5.06 -55.99
CA SER A 46 -5.06 -3.69 -55.41
C SER A 46 -6.48 -3.08 -55.61
N ASP A 47 -6.75 -1.89 -55.05
CA ASP A 47 -7.73 -0.81 -55.43
C ASP A 47 -9.27 -1.03 -55.43
N GLY A 48 -10.05 0.07 -55.20
CA GLY A 48 -11.49 0.12 -55.58
C GLY A 48 -12.50 1.08 -54.86
N ALA A 49 -12.47 2.38 -55.18
CA ALA A 49 -13.61 3.35 -55.22
C ALA A 49 -14.36 3.89 -53.95
N ASP A 50 -14.96 5.08 -54.13
CA ASP A 50 -15.75 5.93 -53.19
C ASP A 50 -17.28 5.65 -53.22
N ASP A 51 -18.06 6.28 -52.31
CA ASP A 51 -19.27 7.02 -52.73
C ASP A 51 -19.76 8.11 -51.72
N ARG A 52 -20.67 9.01 -52.15
CA ARG A 52 -21.18 10.18 -51.37
C ARG A 52 -22.63 10.61 -51.65
N PHE A 53 -23.26 11.16 -50.58
CA PHE A 53 -24.31 12.21 -50.55
C PHE A 53 -25.81 11.90 -50.80
N ASP A 54 -26.65 12.62 -50.01
CA ASP A 54 -28.10 12.97 -50.15
C ASP A 54 -29.17 11.88 -50.46
N GLY A 55 -30.47 12.08 -50.23
CA GLY A 55 -31.20 13.17 -49.55
C GLY A 55 -32.69 13.24 -50.01
N GLY A 56 -33.67 13.46 -49.10
CA GLY A 56 -35.09 13.55 -49.51
C GLY A 56 -36.14 13.65 -48.38
N ARG A 57 -37.36 14.13 -48.71
CA ARG A 57 -38.51 14.34 -47.79
C ARG A 57 -39.87 14.12 -48.49
N ALA A 58 -40.92 14.00 -47.65
CA ALA A 58 -42.37 14.04 -47.99
C ALA A 58 -42.95 12.79 -48.71
N GLY A 59 -44.27 12.54 -48.69
CA GLY A 59 -45.37 13.35 -48.15
C GLY A 59 -46.65 12.56 -47.78
N VAL A 60 -47.63 13.28 -47.22
CA VAL A 60 -48.86 12.76 -46.58
C VAL A 60 -50.02 12.55 -47.57
N THR A 61 -50.85 11.51 -47.39
CA THR A 61 -52.34 11.63 -47.46
C THR A 61 -53.09 10.40 -46.91
N ARG A 62 -54.35 10.60 -46.50
CA ARG A 62 -55.34 9.56 -46.14
C ARG A 62 -56.44 9.48 -47.20
N ARG A 63 -57.06 8.31 -47.35
CA ARG A 63 -58.52 8.20 -47.55
C ARG A 63 -59.03 6.83 -47.08
N ALA A 64 -60.30 6.78 -46.70
CA ALA A 64 -61.02 5.57 -46.32
C ALA A 64 -62.40 5.60 -46.97
N LEU A 65 -62.95 4.43 -47.29
CA LEU A 65 -64.34 4.23 -47.75
C LEU A 65 -64.84 2.86 -47.29
N SER A 66 -66.16 2.75 -47.12
CA SER A 66 -66.86 1.54 -46.67
C SER A 66 -67.70 0.94 -47.81
N GLY A 67 -67.94 -0.38 -47.75
CA GLY A 67 -68.76 -1.15 -48.70
C GLY A 67 -69.37 -2.38 -48.02
N TYR A 68 -70.46 -2.94 -48.58
CA TYR A 68 -71.44 -3.70 -47.79
C TYR A 68 -71.89 -5.04 -48.42
N SER A 69 -71.80 -6.11 -47.63
CA SER A 69 -72.66 -7.33 -47.65
C SER A 69 -72.57 -8.38 -48.79
N ARG A 70 -73.11 -9.57 -48.45
CA ARG A 70 -73.30 -10.82 -49.23
C ARG A 70 -72.01 -11.58 -49.59
N GLY A 71 -71.95 -12.90 -49.57
CA GLY A 71 -72.93 -13.89 -49.07
C GLY A 71 -72.96 -15.16 -49.93
N GLY A 72 -72.34 -16.25 -49.46
CA GLY A 72 -72.28 -17.53 -50.17
C GLY A 72 -71.80 -18.67 -49.25
N LEU A 73 -72.15 -19.91 -49.59
CA LEU A 73 -71.88 -21.13 -48.82
C LEU A 73 -70.79 -21.98 -49.49
N GLY A 74 -70.02 -22.69 -48.66
CA GLY A 74 -69.36 -23.94 -49.05
C GLY A 74 -67.93 -23.86 -49.59
N GLU A 75 -66.94 -24.01 -48.71
CA GLU A 75 -65.93 -25.09 -48.79
C GLU A 75 -65.11 -25.13 -47.49
N GLN A 76 -64.90 -26.32 -46.90
CA GLN A 76 -63.98 -26.49 -45.78
C GLN A 76 -62.58 -26.81 -46.31
N ARG A 77 -61.73 -25.77 -46.38
CA ARG A 77 -60.28 -25.91 -46.40
C ARG A 77 -59.70 -25.30 -45.12
N GLU A 78 -58.95 -26.09 -44.35
CA GLU A 78 -58.22 -25.60 -43.18
C GLU A 78 -56.97 -24.81 -43.58
N GLU A 79 -57.17 -23.57 -44.03
CA GLU A 79 -56.06 -22.66 -44.31
C GLU A 79 -55.54 -22.05 -42.99
N TYR A 80 -54.26 -22.31 -42.67
CA TYR A 80 -53.63 -21.90 -41.43
C TYR A 80 -53.55 -20.36 -41.32
N SER A 81 -54.49 -19.76 -40.59
CA SER A 81 -54.56 -18.32 -40.37
C SER A 81 -53.31 -17.81 -39.64
N TYR A 82 -52.37 -17.26 -40.39
CA TYR A 82 -51.20 -16.55 -39.89
C TYR A 82 -51.65 -15.25 -39.19
N ARG A 83 -52.08 -15.37 -37.94
CA ARG A 83 -52.57 -14.25 -37.12
C ARG A 83 -51.41 -13.30 -36.82
N ARG A 84 -51.22 -12.33 -37.73
CA ARG A 84 -50.13 -11.35 -37.76
C ARG A 84 -50.10 -10.52 -36.47
N TYR A 85 -49.39 -11.03 -35.46
CA TYR A 85 -49.11 -10.31 -34.22
C TYR A 85 -48.43 -8.99 -34.57
N GLN A 86 -49.10 -7.88 -34.26
CA GLN A 86 -48.51 -6.56 -34.45
C GLN A 86 -47.41 -6.36 -33.41
N SER A 87 -46.18 -6.45 -33.90
CA SER A 87 -44.94 -6.12 -33.18
C SER A 87 -45.07 -4.79 -32.44
N PRO A 88 -44.92 -4.73 -31.10
CA PRO A 88 -44.92 -3.50 -30.34
C PRO A 88 -43.56 -2.74 -30.40
N TYR A 89 -42.72 -2.99 -31.40
CA TYR A 89 -41.47 -2.25 -31.64
C TYR A 89 -41.73 -0.92 -32.37
N ALA A 90 -42.47 0.01 -31.75
CA ALA A 90 -42.81 1.30 -32.34
C ALA A 90 -43.01 2.46 -31.34
N THR A 91 -42.21 2.55 -30.26
CA THR A 91 -42.02 3.81 -29.52
C THR A 91 -40.54 4.12 -29.26
N THR A 92 -40.15 5.34 -29.57
CA THR A 92 -38.75 5.82 -29.60
C THR A 92 -38.24 6.23 -28.22
N GLY A 93 -37.86 5.23 -27.40
CA GLY A 93 -37.02 5.46 -26.23
C GLY A 93 -35.55 5.73 -26.63
N PRO A 94 -34.86 6.73 -26.07
CA PRO A 94 -33.50 7.08 -26.49
C PRO A 94 -32.46 6.00 -26.14
N GLN A 95 -31.57 5.70 -27.10
CA GLN A 95 -30.52 4.67 -26.98
C GLN A 95 -29.46 4.95 -25.89
N HIS A 96 -29.48 6.12 -25.26
CA HIS A 96 -28.62 6.48 -24.11
C HIS A 96 -28.81 5.57 -22.87
N SER A 97 -29.84 4.72 -22.85
CA SER A 97 -30.28 3.96 -21.67
C SER A 97 -29.23 3.02 -21.05
N ARG A 98 -28.29 2.43 -21.82
CA ARG A 98 -27.29 1.46 -21.30
C ARG A 98 -26.39 2.04 -20.20
N TRP A 99 -26.27 3.37 -20.11
CA TRP A 99 -25.49 4.10 -19.10
C TRP A 99 -26.28 4.41 -17.81
N ALA A 100 -27.61 4.30 -17.82
CA ALA A 100 -28.43 4.79 -16.72
C ALA A 100 -28.29 3.91 -15.45
N LEU A 101 -27.85 4.53 -14.36
CA LEU A 101 -27.51 3.91 -13.07
C LEU A 101 -28.65 3.13 -12.37
N GLY A 102 -29.90 3.34 -12.79
CA GLY A 102 -31.09 2.64 -12.30
C GLY A 102 -31.43 1.33 -13.02
N TRP A 103 -30.68 0.94 -14.05
CA TRP A 103 -30.90 -0.36 -14.71
C TRP A 103 -30.66 -1.52 -13.76
N ARG A 104 -31.47 -2.58 -13.88
CA ARG A 104 -31.34 -3.79 -13.08
C ARG A 104 -30.26 -4.73 -13.64
N VAL A 105 -29.48 -5.32 -12.75
CA VAL A 105 -28.35 -6.22 -13.04
C VAL A 105 -28.37 -7.37 -12.02
N ASN A 106 -27.93 -8.56 -12.41
CA ASN A 106 -27.84 -9.70 -11.48
C ASN A 106 -26.83 -9.41 -10.34
N ALA A 107 -27.20 -9.79 -9.11
CA ALA A 107 -26.44 -9.49 -7.89
C ALA A 107 -25.28 -10.46 -7.60
N THR A 108 -25.13 -11.54 -8.38
CA THR A 108 -24.13 -12.62 -8.16
C THR A 108 -22.73 -12.09 -7.84
N ASN A 109 -22.21 -11.10 -8.61
CA ASN A 109 -20.87 -10.55 -8.40
C ASN A 109 -20.69 -9.93 -7.00
N LEU A 110 -21.69 -9.16 -6.52
CA LEU A 110 -21.65 -8.56 -5.19
C LEU A 110 -21.81 -9.60 -4.08
N ALA A 111 -22.65 -10.63 -4.31
CA ALA A 111 -22.84 -11.71 -3.36
C ALA A 111 -21.56 -12.55 -3.18
N VAL A 112 -20.86 -12.90 -4.25
CA VAL A 112 -19.58 -13.63 -4.21
C VAL A 112 -18.47 -12.77 -3.60
N PHE A 113 -18.38 -11.49 -3.97
CA PHE A 113 -17.43 -10.55 -3.36
C PHE A 113 -17.67 -10.39 -1.84
N ARG A 114 -18.94 -10.32 -1.40
CA ARG A 114 -19.32 -10.30 0.03
C ARG A 114 -18.86 -11.54 0.77
N ILE A 115 -19.06 -12.74 0.20
CA ILE A 115 -18.64 -14.02 0.81
C ILE A 115 -17.12 -14.01 1.04
N ILE A 116 -16.34 -13.66 0.02
CA ILE A 116 -14.87 -13.68 0.06
C ILE A 116 -14.34 -12.58 1.00
N PHE A 117 -14.91 -11.36 0.96
CA PHE A 117 -14.52 -10.28 1.87
C PHE A 117 -14.75 -10.67 3.33
N GLY A 118 -15.95 -11.15 3.68
CA GLY A 118 -16.26 -11.56 5.06
C GLY A 118 -15.39 -12.74 5.54
N ALA A 119 -15.15 -13.72 4.68
CA ALA A 119 -14.28 -14.86 5.00
C ALA A 119 -12.83 -14.43 5.22
N TYR A 120 -12.29 -13.56 4.35
CA TYR A 120 -10.93 -13.03 4.50
C TYR A 120 -10.81 -12.15 5.76
N MET A 121 -11.78 -11.29 6.06
CA MET A 121 -11.71 -10.45 7.27
C MET A 121 -11.82 -11.26 8.57
N ALA A 122 -12.60 -12.34 8.59
CA ALA A 122 -12.61 -13.28 9.71
C ALA A 122 -11.24 -13.97 9.89
N TRP A 123 -10.62 -14.38 8.79
CA TRP A 123 -9.26 -14.96 8.79
C TRP A 123 -8.19 -13.96 9.26
N ASP A 124 -8.21 -12.71 8.77
CA ASP A 124 -7.25 -11.65 9.15
C ASP A 124 -7.27 -11.38 10.66
N VAL A 125 -8.46 -11.37 11.28
CA VAL A 125 -8.61 -11.26 12.73
C VAL A 125 -8.13 -12.52 13.46
N LEU A 126 -8.48 -13.72 13.00
CA LEU A 126 -7.99 -14.97 13.60
C LEU A 126 -6.45 -15.06 13.59
N MET A 127 -5.81 -14.66 12.49
CA MET A 127 -4.35 -14.55 12.39
C MET A 127 -3.78 -13.49 13.34
N THR A 128 -4.45 -12.34 13.50
CA THR A 128 -4.05 -11.27 14.44
C THR A 128 -4.09 -11.79 15.89
N VAL A 129 -5.12 -12.55 16.27
CA VAL A 129 -5.22 -13.17 17.61
C VAL A 129 -4.10 -14.21 17.78
N GLN A 130 -3.93 -15.13 16.83
CA GLN A 130 -2.96 -16.23 16.94
C GLN A 130 -1.49 -15.79 17.04
N LYS A 131 -1.13 -14.61 16.50
CA LYS A 131 0.21 -14.04 16.60
C LYS A 131 0.52 -13.36 17.93
N GLY A 132 -0.49 -13.12 18.77
CA GLY A 132 -0.35 -12.24 19.94
C GLY A 132 -0.26 -10.75 19.58
N ASP A 133 -0.64 -10.35 18.35
CA ASP A 133 -0.61 -8.95 17.91
C ASP A 133 -1.52 -8.06 18.79
N ILE A 134 -2.51 -8.64 19.47
CA ILE A 134 -3.39 -7.93 20.41
C ILE A 134 -2.61 -7.56 21.67
N ASP A 135 -1.97 -8.52 22.35
CA ASP A 135 -1.18 -8.26 23.56
C ASP A 135 0.01 -7.35 23.26
N GLN A 136 0.63 -7.51 22.08
CA GLN A 136 1.74 -6.66 21.64
C GLN A 136 1.36 -5.20 21.37
N ASN A 137 0.12 -4.91 20.96
CA ASN A 137 -0.31 -3.54 20.62
C ASN A 137 -1.26 -2.92 21.66
N PHE A 138 -1.93 -3.72 22.50
CA PHE A 138 -3.00 -3.25 23.37
C PHE A 138 -2.90 -3.75 24.81
N GLY A 139 -1.91 -4.57 25.16
CA GLY A 139 -1.72 -5.11 26.51
C GLY A 139 -1.59 -4.05 27.61
N ALA A 140 -1.66 -4.50 28.86
CA ALA A 140 -1.60 -3.64 30.04
C ALA A 140 -0.17 -3.11 30.33
N SER A 141 0.85 -3.92 30.06
CA SER A 141 2.26 -3.62 30.35
C SER A 141 3.10 -3.31 29.11
N PHE A 142 2.48 -3.35 27.93
CA PHE A 142 3.12 -3.15 26.63
C PHE A 142 2.02 -2.91 25.57
N PRO A 143 2.16 -1.91 24.68
CA PRO A 143 3.19 -0.87 24.65
C PRO A 143 2.89 0.24 25.67
N GLU A 144 3.92 0.98 26.09
CA GLU A 144 3.79 2.08 27.06
C GLU A 144 3.13 3.34 26.49
N LEU A 145 3.22 3.52 25.17
CA LEU A 145 2.54 4.54 24.40
C LEU A 145 1.72 3.86 23.28
N ASN A 146 0.46 4.24 23.15
CA ASN A 146 -0.38 3.92 22.01
C ASN A 146 -0.60 5.19 21.19
N PHE A 147 -0.25 5.15 19.91
CA PHE A 147 -0.37 6.29 19.01
C PHE A 147 -1.78 6.37 18.46
N LYS A 148 -2.43 7.53 18.53
CA LYS A 148 -3.80 7.71 18.02
C LYS A 148 -3.80 8.59 16.79
N TYR A 149 -4.86 8.51 16.00
CA TYR A 149 -5.14 9.53 14.99
C TYR A 149 -5.69 10.78 15.67
N PHE A 150 -5.37 11.95 15.13
CA PHE A 150 -6.00 13.25 15.34
C PHE A 150 -7.43 13.20 15.92
N LEU A 151 -8.38 12.70 15.12
CA LEU A 151 -9.82 12.63 15.45
C LEU A 151 -10.14 11.75 16.66
N ALA A 152 -9.22 10.85 17.04
CA ALA A 152 -9.34 9.89 18.12
C ALA A 152 -8.40 10.18 19.31
N ARG A 153 -7.61 11.26 19.29
CA ARG A 153 -6.59 11.58 20.33
C ARG A 153 -7.18 11.53 21.75
N ARG A 154 -8.41 12.01 21.92
CA ARG A 154 -9.19 12.05 23.19
C ARG A 154 -9.99 10.76 23.51
N VAL A 155 -10.05 9.77 22.62
CA VAL A 155 -10.78 8.52 22.85
C VAL A 155 -10.04 7.69 23.92
N PRO A 156 -10.72 7.21 24.99
CA PRO A 156 -10.06 6.36 26.00
C PRO A 156 -9.69 5.01 25.40
N LYS A 157 -8.52 4.47 25.79
CA LYS A 157 -8.14 3.07 25.51
C LYS A 157 -8.98 2.17 26.44
N PRO A 158 -9.78 1.21 25.93
CA PRO A 158 -10.45 0.23 26.76
C PRO A 158 -9.45 -0.72 27.44
N ASP A 159 -9.90 -1.44 28.46
CA ASP A 159 -9.15 -2.55 29.04
C ASP A 159 -8.77 -3.59 27.96
N PRO A 160 -7.58 -4.26 28.03
CA PRO A 160 -7.16 -5.23 27.02
C PRO A 160 -8.16 -6.36 26.79
N ALA A 161 -8.90 -6.81 27.81
CA ALA A 161 -9.96 -7.82 27.65
C ALA A 161 -11.13 -7.28 26.80
N ILE A 162 -11.52 -6.02 27.00
CA ILE A 162 -12.55 -5.35 26.18
C ILE A 162 -12.07 -5.24 24.73
N VAL A 163 -10.79 -4.90 24.49
CA VAL A 163 -10.21 -4.88 23.15
C VAL A 163 -10.24 -6.27 22.49
N LEU A 164 -9.92 -7.33 23.24
CA LEU A 164 -10.03 -8.72 22.75
C LEU A 164 -11.49 -9.09 22.39
N TYR A 165 -12.47 -8.73 23.22
CA TYR A 165 -13.88 -8.92 22.88
C TYR A 165 -14.32 -8.12 21.64
N MET A 166 -13.79 -6.91 21.44
CA MET A 166 -14.03 -6.14 20.20
C MET A 166 -13.48 -6.85 18.96
N PHE A 167 -12.28 -7.45 19.03
CA PHE A 167 -11.75 -8.27 17.94
C PHE A 167 -12.64 -9.49 17.63
N TRP A 168 -13.11 -10.20 18.65
CA TRP A 168 -14.09 -11.30 18.45
C TRP A 168 -15.42 -10.82 17.87
N GLY A 169 -15.86 -9.60 18.23
CA GLY A 169 -17.01 -8.92 17.63
C GLY A 169 -16.82 -8.63 16.14
N VAL A 170 -15.62 -8.18 15.72
CA VAL A 170 -15.27 -8.02 14.30
C VAL A 170 -15.27 -9.36 13.57
N ALA A 171 -14.65 -10.41 14.14
CA ALA A 171 -14.61 -11.74 13.54
C ALA A 171 -16.02 -12.32 13.34
N THR A 172 -16.87 -12.24 14.37
CA THR A 172 -18.28 -12.69 14.31
C THR A 172 -19.06 -11.91 13.27
N SER A 173 -18.90 -10.59 13.24
CA SER A 173 -19.56 -9.73 12.25
C SER A 173 -19.09 -10.05 10.81
N ALA A 174 -17.79 -10.34 10.61
CA ALA A 174 -17.25 -10.74 9.32
C ALA A 174 -17.79 -12.10 8.83
N ILE A 175 -17.98 -13.07 9.74
CA ILE A 175 -18.64 -14.35 9.44
C ILE A 175 -20.11 -14.12 9.07
N LEU A 176 -20.84 -13.29 9.82
CA LEU A 176 -22.24 -12.94 9.52
C LEU A 176 -22.37 -12.19 8.17
N ILE A 177 -21.41 -11.35 7.79
CA ILE A 177 -21.32 -10.74 6.46
C ILE A 177 -21.09 -11.80 5.38
N SER A 178 -20.16 -12.74 5.61
CA SER A 178 -19.84 -13.81 4.65
C SER A 178 -21.03 -14.74 4.38
N ILE A 179 -21.75 -15.14 5.44
CA ILE A 179 -22.97 -15.96 5.36
C ILE A 179 -24.19 -15.13 4.88
N GLY A 180 -24.18 -13.82 5.13
CA GLY A 180 -25.29 -12.92 4.82
C GLY A 180 -26.48 -13.17 5.75
N LEU A 181 -26.23 -13.15 7.06
CA LEU A 181 -27.23 -13.25 8.12
C LEU A 181 -27.22 -11.96 8.95
N PHE A 182 -28.40 -11.37 9.17
CA PHE A 182 -28.57 -10.03 9.75
C PHE A 182 -27.70 -8.98 9.05
N TYR A 183 -27.56 -9.06 7.73
CA TYR A 183 -26.48 -8.44 6.95
C TYR A 183 -26.26 -6.95 7.24
N ARG A 184 -27.33 -6.15 7.27
CA ARG A 184 -27.21 -4.69 7.51
C ARG A 184 -26.67 -4.38 8.91
N LEU A 185 -27.06 -5.15 9.93
CA LEU A 185 -26.53 -5.04 11.29
C LEU A 185 -25.09 -5.55 11.36
N ALA A 186 -24.79 -6.69 10.73
CA ALA A 186 -23.43 -7.25 10.68
C ALA A 186 -22.44 -6.30 10.00
N CYS A 187 -22.81 -5.66 8.89
CA CYS A 187 -22.01 -4.62 8.24
C CYS A 187 -21.79 -3.39 9.13
N PHE A 188 -22.83 -2.94 9.84
CA PHE A 188 -22.72 -1.79 10.76
C PHE A 188 -21.81 -2.11 11.96
N LEU A 189 -21.99 -3.25 12.61
CA LEU A 189 -21.15 -3.69 13.74
C LEU A 189 -19.70 -3.89 13.30
N PHE A 190 -19.47 -4.54 12.16
CA PHE A 190 -18.13 -4.66 11.57
C PHE A 190 -17.52 -3.27 11.31
N LEU A 191 -18.24 -2.36 10.67
CA LEU A 191 -17.76 -1.01 10.35
C LEU A 191 -17.37 -0.24 11.61
N VAL A 192 -18.23 -0.21 12.63
CA VAL A 192 -17.98 0.52 13.88
C VAL A 192 -16.80 -0.09 14.64
N LEU A 193 -16.80 -1.39 14.89
CA LEU A 193 -15.74 -2.06 15.66
C LEU A 193 -14.40 -2.04 14.94
N PHE A 194 -14.36 -2.32 13.64
CA PHE A 194 -13.12 -2.30 12.86
C PHE A 194 -12.54 -0.88 12.74
N THR A 195 -13.38 0.14 12.52
CA THR A 195 -12.92 1.53 12.46
C THR A 195 -12.40 1.98 13.83
N TYR A 196 -13.11 1.66 14.92
CA TYR A 196 -12.70 1.99 16.28
C TYR A 196 -11.35 1.35 16.65
N LEU A 197 -11.17 0.05 16.40
CA LEU A 197 -9.91 -0.66 16.66
C LEU A 197 -8.74 -0.13 15.83
N ASN A 198 -8.98 0.35 14.60
CA ASN A 198 -7.96 1.04 13.82
C ASN A 198 -7.64 2.43 14.42
N LEU A 199 -8.65 3.21 14.80
CA LEU A 199 -8.47 4.57 15.35
C LEU A 199 -7.71 4.60 16.69
N LEU A 200 -7.75 3.52 17.46
CA LEU A 200 -7.00 3.38 18.71
C LEU A 200 -5.47 3.24 18.54
N GLU A 201 -4.99 2.79 17.38
CA GLU A 201 -3.55 2.57 17.16
C GLU A 201 -3.13 2.92 15.71
N LYS A 202 -2.66 4.16 15.51
CA LYS A 202 -2.26 4.74 14.23
C LYS A 202 -1.01 4.07 13.63
N SER A 203 -0.10 3.48 14.41
CA SER A 203 0.99 2.69 13.82
C SER A 203 0.47 1.42 13.09
N ARG A 204 -0.73 0.93 13.43
CA ARG A 204 -1.41 -0.14 12.68
C ARG A 204 -1.98 0.31 11.33
N HIS A 205 -1.86 1.59 10.96
CA HIS A 205 -2.33 2.11 9.67
C HIS A 205 -1.81 1.31 8.46
N SER A 206 -2.67 1.18 7.45
CA SER A 206 -2.35 0.66 6.12
C SER A 206 -3.44 1.08 5.15
N ASN A 207 -3.09 1.46 3.92
CA ASN A 207 -4.08 1.75 2.88
C ASN A 207 -5.03 0.56 2.62
N ASN A 208 -4.62 -0.68 2.94
CA ASN A 208 -5.51 -1.84 2.90
C ASN A 208 -6.65 -1.73 3.92
N TYR A 209 -6.36 -1.39 5.18
CA TYR A 209 -7.38 -1.25 6.23
C TYR A 209 -8.31 -0.07 5.93
N TYR A 210 -7.78 1.04 5.39
CA TYR A 210 -8.62 2.14 4.90
C TYR A 210 -9.59 1.67 3.79
N LEU A 211 -9.10 0.89 2.80
CA LEU A 211 -9.97 0.30 1.78
C LEU A 211 -11.04 -0.63 2.38
N TYR A 212 -10.71 -1.44 3.41
CA TYR A 212 -11.70 -2.31 4.06
C TYR A 212 -12.80 -1.51 4.75
N THR A 213 -12.45 -0.39 5.40
CA THR A 213 -13.43 0.54 5.99
C THR A 213 -14.36 1.14 4.92
N LEU A 214 -13.81 1.57 3.78
CA LEU A 214 -14.62 2.08 2.66
C LEU A 214 -15.54 0.99 2.06
N VAL A 215 -15.02 -0.23 1.88
CA VAL A 215 -15.82 -1.39 1.43
C VAL A 215 -16.94 -1.71 2.42
N ALA A 216 -16.70 -1.61 3.73
CA ALA A 216 -17.72 -1.78 4.76
C ALA A 216 -18.79 -0.66 4.74
N ILE A 217 -18.40 0.60 4.51
CA ILE A 217 -19.35 1.72 4.30
C ILE A 217 -20.24 1.44 3.08
N LEU A 218 -19.66 1.03 1.95
CA LEU A 218 -20.41 0.69 0.74
C LEU A 218 -21.36 -0.50 0.99
N MET A 219 -20.89 -1.55 1.67
CA MET A 219 -21.73 -2.68 2.08
C MET A 219 -22.89 -2.27 3.01
N CYS A 220 -22.70 -1.31 3.91
CA CYS A 220 -23.79 -0.80 4.75
C CYS A 220 -24.94 -0.18 3.92
N VAL A 221 -24.67 0.36 2.72
CA VAL A 221 -25.70 0.99 1.86
C VAL A 221 -26.22 0.10 0.72
N THR A 222 -25.41 -0.82 0.17
CA THR A 222 -25.80 -1.72 -0.94
C THR A 222 -26.50 -3.01 -0.51
N ASP A 223 -27.21 -3.68 -1.42
CA ASP A 223 -27.95 -4.92 -1.19
C ASP A 223 -27.15 -6.19 -1.54
N CYS A 224 -25.90 -6.31 -1.04
CA CYS A 224 -25.07 -7.49 -1.33
C CYS A 224 -25.63 -8.80 -0.71
N ASN A 225 -26.64 -8.72 0.16
CA ASN A 225 -27.41 -9.86 0.65
C ASN A 225 -28.62 -10.22 -0.25
N ALA A 226 -28.82 -9.58 -1.41
CA ALA A 226 -29.94 -9.92 -2.30
C ALA A 226 -29.94 -11.40 -2.74
N VAL A 227 -28.75 -12.00 -2.97
CA VAL A 227 -28.56 -13.39 -3.44
C VAL A 227 -27.42 -14.05 -2.65
N LEU A 228 -27.41 -15.40 -2.60
CA LEU A 228 -26.46 -16.25 -1.84
C LEU A 228 -26.32 -15.88 -0.35
N SER A 229 -27.44 -15.54 0.32
CA SER A 229 -27.46 -15.13 1.73
C SER A 229 -28.55 -15.88 2.52
N LEU A 230 -28.34 -16.05 3.83
CA LEU A 230 -29.37 -16.60 4.71
C LEU A 230 -30.56 -15.64 4.89
N ASP A 231 -30.32 -14.32 4.94
CA ASP A 231 -31.38 -13.31 4.95
C ASP A 231 -32.35 -13.51 3.76
N SER A 232 -31.81 -13.68 2.56
CA SER A 232 -32.60 -13.87 1.34
C SER A 232 -33.28 -15.25 1.31
N TYR A 233 -32.67 -16.27 1.92
CA TYR A 233 -33.27 -17.60 2.09
C TYR A 233 -34.49 -17.57 3.01
N PHE A 234 -34.33 -17.06 4.24
CA PHE A 234 -35.44 -16.96 5.21
C PHE A 234 -36.56 -16.01 4.73
N ALA A 235 -36.21 -14.88 4.09
CA ALA A 235 -37.19 -13.96 3.52
C ALA A 235 -37.91 -14.47 2.25
N SER A 236 -37.60 -15.68 1.76
CA SER A 236 -38.23 -16.28 0.57
C SER A 236 -39.09 -17.51 0.90
N GLY A 237 -39.65 -17.55 2.13
CA GLY A 237 -40.48 -18.65 2.63
C GLY A 237 -41.66 -19.02 1.70
N SER A 238 -41.81 -20.32 1.45
CA SER A 238 -42.82 -20.98 0.60
C SER A 238 -42.81 -20.59 -0.89
N ASN A 239 -42.84 -19.30 -1.24
CA ASN A 239 -42.94 -18.81 -2.62
C ASN A 239 -41.58 -18.74 -3.34
N ARG A 240 -40.97 -19.92 -3.54
CA ARG A 240 -39.61 -20.09 -4.11
C ARG A 240 -39.51 -19.80 -5.63
N LYS A 241 -40.62 -19.56 -6.34
CA LYS A 241 -40.61 -19.34 -7.79
C LYS A 241 -40.00 -17.98 -8.18
N GLU A 242 -38.84 -18.05 -8.84
CA GLU A 242 -38.37 -17.11 -9.86
C GLU A 242 -38.47 -15.62 -9.55
N LYS A 243 -37.90 -15.22 -8.40
CA LYS A 243 -37.39 -13.85 -8.22
C LYS A 243 -35.87 -13.87 -8.24
N GLU A 244 -35.30 -13.83 -9.44
CA GLU A 244 -33.91 -13.38 -9.63
C GLU A 244 -33.81 -11.94 -9.12
N LYS A 245 -33.28 -11.77 -7.90
CA LYS A 245 -33.21 -10.48 -7.18
C LYS A 245 -32.15 -9.57 -7.81
N HIS A 246 -32.51 -8.99 -8.96
CA HIS A 246 -31.73 -7.99 -9.66
C HIS A 246 -31.62 -6.70 -8.83
N ILE A 247 -30.40 -6.17 -8.74
CA ILE A 247 -30.06 -4.92 -8.03
C ILE A 247 -29.84 -3.77 -9.01
N PRO A 248 -29.99 -2.50 -8.59
CA PRO A 248 -29.65 -1.34 -9.41
C PRO A 248 -28.14 -1.27 -9.73
N LYS A 249 -27.80 -0.99 -10.99
CA LYS A 249 -26.43 -0.95 -11.55
C LYS A 249 -25.46 -0.04 -10.80
N TRP A 250 -25.95 1.00 -10.12
CA TRP A 250 -25.11 1.87 -9.27
C TRP A 250 -24.41 1.12 -8.15
N GLN A 251 -25.02 0.07 -7.58
CA GLN A 251 -24.44 -0.69 -6.48
C GLN A 251 -23.17 -1.42 -6.92
N LEU A 252 -23.18 -2.05 -8.09
CA LEU A 252 -21.98 -2.65 -8.67
C LEU A 252 -20.96 -1.58 -9.08
N LYS A 253 -21.43 -0.46 -9.66
CA LYS A 253 -20.56 0.60 -10.17
C LYS A 253 -19.82 1.38 -9.10
N VAL A 254 -20.35 1.55 -7.88
CA VAL A 254 -19.64 2.25 -6.80
C VAL A 254 -18.47 1.42 -6.23
N PHE A 255 -18.61 0.09 -6.12
CA PHE A 255 -17.46 -0.78 -5.80
C PHE A 255 -16.42 -0.80 -6.91
N GLN A 256 -16.83 -0.89 -8.19
CA GLN A 256 -15.90 -0.80 -9.32
C GLN A 256 -15.13 0.53 -9.32
N PHE A 257 -15.83 1.66 -9.09
CA PHE A 257 -15.20 2.98 -8.93
C PHE A 257 -14.18 2.99 -7.79
N GLN A 258 -14.51 2.45 -6.61
CA GLN A 258 -13.58 2.43 -5.48
C GLN A 258 -12.30 1.64 -5.77
N ILE A 259 -12.39 0.51 -6.47
CA ILE A 259 -11.21 -0.29 -6.82
C ILE A 259 -10.36 0.42 -7.87
N VAL A 260 -10.99 1.05 -8.87
CA VAL A 260 -10.31 1.83 -9.91
C VAL A 260 -9.61 3.06 -9.32
N ILE A 261 -10.25 3.81 -8.42
CA ILE A 261 -9.68 5.04 -7.86
C ILE A 261 -8.49 4.75 -6.94
N CYS A 262 -8.49 3.62 -6.22
CA CYS A 262 -7.34 3.14 -5.45
C CYS A 262 -6.13 2.81 -6.34
N TYR A 263 -6.33 2.03 -7.41
CA TYR A 263 -5.24 1.71 -8.36
C TYR A 263 -4.73 2.99 -9.05
N PHE A 264 -5.63 3.82 -9.58
CA PHE A 264 -5.29 5.04 -10.31
C PHE A 264 -4.42 5.99 -9.48
N PHE A 265 -4.83 6.35 -8.25
CA PHE A 265 -4.01 7.22 -7.41
C PHE A 265 -2.73 6.55 -6.90
N ALA A 266 -2.71 5.23 -6.69
CA ALA A 266 -1.47 4.49 -6.38
C ALA A 266 -0.47 4.45 -7.56
N GLY A 267 -0.95 4.71 -8.78
CA GLY A 267 -0.16 4.94 -9.99
C GLY A 267 0.27 6.40 -10.14
N VAL A 268 -0.64 7.37 -10.00
CA VAL A 268 -0.33 8.81 -10.01
C VAL A 268 0.73 9.16 -8.96
N ALA A 269 0.67 8.54 -7.78
CA ALA A 269 1.68 8.67 -6.73
C ALA A 269 3.12 8.26 -7.15
N LYS A 270 3.27 7.47 -8.23
CA LYS A 270 4.56 7.02 -8.78
C LYS A 270 5.01 7.87 -9.98
N ILE A 271 4.21 8.83 -10.42
CA ILE A 271 4.63 9.85 -11.40
C ILE A 271 5.43 10.91 -10.64
N ASN A 272 6.66 10.56 -10.26
CA ASN A 272 7.59 11.40 -9.51
C ASN A 272 9.04 11.10 -9.95
N TYR A 273 9.97 12.00 -9.64
CA TYR A 273 11.38 11.89 -10.08
C TYR A 273 12.07 10.61 -9.57
N ASP A 274 11.87 10.24 -8.30
CA ASP A 274 12.50 9.05 -7.72
C ASP A 274 12.03 7.76 -8.40
N SER A 275 10.72 7.60 -8.60
CA SER A 275 10.15 6.38 -9.17
C SER A 275 10.29 6.30 -10.70
N VAL A 276 10.33 7.42 -11.42
CA VAL A 276 10.47 7.42 -12.89
C VAL A 276 11.93 7.47 -13.36
N VAL A 277 12.78 8.24 -12.68
CA VAL A 277 14.15 8.56 -13.15
C VAL A 277 15.26 7.93 -12.28
N ARG A 278 14.95 7.48 -11.05
CA ARG A 278 15.92 6.80 -10.16
C ARG A 278 15.56 5.35 -9.83
N GLY A 279 14.38 4.88 -10.20
CA GLY A 279 13.85 3.55 -9.87
C GLY A 279 13.53 3.33 -8.38
N GLU A 280 13.49 4.38 -7.55
CA GLU A 280 13.28 4.28 -6.09
C GLU A 280 11.80 4.39 -5.69
N PRO A 281 11.35 3.77 -4.58
CA PRO A 281 12.09 2.99 -3.57
C PRO A 281 12.22 1.50 -3.93
N VAL A 282 11.98 1.16 -5.20
CA VAL A 282 11.92 -0.21 -5.69
C VAL A 282 13.33 -0.80 -5.78
N ARG A 283 14.26 -0.03 -6.36
CA ARG A 283 15.69 -0.35 -6.54
C ARG A 283 16.37 -0.69 -5.20
N SER A 284 16.40 0.23 -4.23
CA SER A 284 17.04 0.04 -2.91
C SER A 284 16.48 -1.11 -2.05
N ARG A 285 15.32 -1.68 -2.42
CA ARG A 285 14.76 -2.89 -1.83
C ARG A 285 15.06 -4.15 -2.63
N LEU A 286 14.91 -4.14 -3.95
CA LEU A 286 15.07 -5.33 -4.80
C LEU A 286 16.53 -5.76 -5.01
N ILE A 287 17.50 -4.85 -4.94
CA ILE A 287 18.93 -5.20 -4.96
C ILE A 287 19.30 -6.15 -3.79
N LYS A 288 18.51 -6.12 -2.70
CA LYS A 288 18.67 -7.00 -1.53
C LYS A 288 17.97 -8.36 -1.68
N ASP A 289 17.21 -8.59 -2.76
CA ASP A 289 16.63 -9.89 -3.10
C ASP A 289 17.55 -10.64 -4.09
N ALA A 290 18.21 -11.68 -3.59
CA ALA A 290 19.09 -12.52 -4.39
C ALA A 290 18.40 -13.16 -5.60
N ASN A 291 17.09 -13.41 -5.55
CA ASN A 291 16.34 -13.98 -6.69
C ASN A 291 16.19 -12.95 -7.82
N ALA A 292 15.90 -11.70 -7.48
CA ALA A 292 15.77 -10.62 -8.44
C ALA A 292 17.11 -10.31 -9.10
N HIS A 293 18.18 -10.15 -8.31
CA HIS A 293 19.53 -9.90 -8.82
C HIS A 293 20.04 -11.08 -9.68
N TYR A 294 19.83 -12.34 -9.25
CA TYR A 294 20.20 -13.52 -10.04
C TYR A 294 19.49 -13.55 -11.41
N ILE A 295 18.16 -13.40 -11.45
CA ILE A 295 17.40 -13.48 -12.71
C ILE A 295 17.82 -12.37 -13.69
N TYR A 296 18.09 -11.16 -13.21
CA TYR A 296 18.56 -10.07 -14.08
C TYR A 296 20.02 -10.23 -14.51
N SER A 297 20.89 -10.83 -13.68
CA SER A 297 22.29 -11.11 -14.06
C SER A 297 22.46 -12.13 -15.19
N LEU A 298 21.41 -12.89 -15.51
CA LEU A 298 21.36 -13.77 -16.69
C LEU A 298 21.05 -13.02 -18.01
N ILE A 299 20.63 -11.75 -17.94
CA ILE A 299 20.11 -10.97 -19.08
C ILE A 299 20.92 -9.67 -19.28
N PHE A 300 21.39 -9.05 -18.21
CA PHE A 300 22.08 -7.76 -18.21
C PHE A 300 23.52 -7.89 -17.66
N PRO A 301 24.48 -7.10 -18.19
CA PRO A 301 25.80 -6.97 -17.57
C PRO A 301 25.68 -6.49 -16.12
N SER A 302 26.55 -6.99 -15.24
CA SER A 302 26.51 -6.73 -13.78
C SER A 302 26.50 -5.25 -13.38
N GLU A 303 27.10 -4.38 -14.21
CA GLU A 303 27.12 -2.92 -14.04
C GLU A 303 25.74 -2.27 -14.23
N ILE A 304 24.84 -2.91 -14.98
CA ILE A 304 23.52 -2.37 -15.37
C ILE A 304 22.38 -3.08 -14.64
N VAL A 305 22.58 -4.30 -14.13
CA VAL A 305 21.58 -5.13 -13.42
C VAL A 305 20.74 -4.33 -12.42
N ASP A 306 21.39 -3.59 -11.52
CA ASP A 306 20.71 -2.88 -10.42
C ASP A 306 19.83 -1.71 -10.90
N ASP A 307 20.24 -1.02 -11.98
CA ASP A 307 19.40 -0.01 -12.64
C ASP A 307 18.30 -0.65 -13.50
N ALA A 308 18.59 -1.75 -14.18
CA ALA A 308 17.60 -2.48 -14.97
C ALA A 308 16.45 -2.98 -14.08
N ILE A 309 16.77 -3.57 -12.92
CA ILE A 309 15.79 -3.98 -11.89
C ILE A 309 14.96 -2.78 -11.42
N GLY A 310 15.63 -1.68 -11.03
CA GLY A 310 14.99 -0.50 -10.46
C GLY A 310 13.99 0.14 -11.41
N HIS A 311 14.45 0.47 -12.63
CA HIS A 311 13.63 1.17 -13.62
C HIS A 311 12.55 0.26 -14.22
N SER A 312 12.86 -0.99 -14.58
CA SER A 312 11.87 -1.89 -15.20
C SER A 312 10.71 -2.16 -14.25
N PHE A 313 10.98 -2.45 -12.97
CA PHE A 313 9.95 -2.82 -12.01
C PHE A 313 9.17 -1.59 -11.52
N SER A 314 9.83 -0.44 -11.33
CA SER A 314 9.16 0.81 -10.97
C SER A 314 8.22 1.28 -12.09
N LEU A 315 8.70 1.32 -13.35
CA LEU A 315 7.90 1.67 -14.52
C LEU A 315 6.74 0.69 -14.72
N SER A 316 7.00 -0.62 -14.62
CA SER A 316 5.95 -1.65 -14.73
C SER A 316 4.89 -1.49 -13.64
N CYS A 317 5.28 -1.18 -12.40
CA CYS A 317 4.34 -0.90 -11.31
C CYS A 317 3.54 0.39 -11.54
N MET A 318 4.15 1.45 -12.04
CA MET A 318 3.43 2.68 -12.38
C MET A 318 2.40 2.42 -13.48
N MET A 319 2.83 1.83 -14.59
CA MET A 319 1.98 1.52 -15.74
C MET A 319 0.86 0.51 -15.41
N PHE A 320 1.14 -0.49 -14.58
CA PHE A 320 0.12 -1.40 -14.05
C PHE A 320 -0.96 -0.62 -13.27
N ASN A 321 -0.57 0.16 -12.27
CA ASN A 321 -1.52 0.88 -11.41
C ASN A 321 -2.35 1.92 -12.19
N LEU A 322 -1.75 2.60 -13.17
CA LEU A 322 -2.46 3.56 -14.03
C LEU A 322 -3.43 2.88 -15.02
N SER A 323 -3.07 1.72 -15.58
CA SER A 323 -3.86 1.07 -16.65
C SER A 323 -4.91 0.07 -16.16
N VAL A 324 -4.62 -0.69 -15.09
CA VAL A 324 -5.39 -1.90 -14.73
C VAL A 324 -6.86 -1.62 -14.44
N GLY A 325 -7.16 -0.47 -13.81
CA GLY A 325 -8.54 -0.05 -13.56
C GLY A 325 -9.35 0.16 -14.85
N PHE A 326 -8.74 0.73 -15.89
CA PHE A 326 -9.39 0.94 -17.19
C PHE A 326 -9.48 -0.35 -18.01
N LEU A 327 -8.44 -1.20 -17.95
CA LEU A 327 -8.45 -2.54 -18.57
C LEU A 327 -9.58 -3.42 -18.01
N LEU A 328 -9.82 -3.38 -16.70
CA LEU A 328 -10.92 -4.12 -16.05
C LEU A 328 -12.31 -3.54 -16.36
N LEU A 329 -12.43 -2.23 -16.57
CA LEU A 329 -13.70 -1.57 -16.90
C LEU A 329 -14.18 -1.83 -18.34
N ASN A 330 -13.26 -1.99 -19.29
CA ASN A 330 -13.56 -2.23 -20.70
C ASN A 330 -13.70 -3.73 -20.98
N SER A 331 -14.87 -4.17 -21.46
CA SER A 331 -15.16 -5.60 -21.67
C SER A 331 -14.20 -6.31 -22.63
N ARG A 332 -13.62 -5.60 -23.62
CA ARG A 332 -12.64 -6.17 -24.57
C ARG A 332 -11.29 -6.48 -23.92
N THR A 333 -10.86 -5.67 -22.95
CA THR A 333 -9.54 -5.78 -22.30
C THR A 333 -9.59 -6.43 -20.92
N ARG A 334 -10.80 -6.66 -20.39
CA ARG A 334 -11.04 -7.23 -19.06
C ARG A 334 -10.24 -8.49 -18.76
N LEU A 335 -10.16 -9.44 -19.70
CA LEU A 335 -9.41 -10.68 -19.50
C LEU A 335 -7.92 -10.41 -19.30
N ALA A 336 -7.32 -9.54 -20.11
CA ALA A 336 -5.93 -9.12 -19.95
C ALA A 336 -5.71 -8.39 -18.61
N GLY A 337 -6.65 -7.53 -18.19
CA GLY A 337 -6.63 -6.90 -16.87
C GLY A 337 -6.64 -7.91 -15.71
N ILE A 338 -7.51 -8.92 -15.77
CA ILE A 338 -7.58 -9.99 -14.76
C ILE A 338 -6.28 -10.79 -14.73
N LEU A 339 -5.81 -11.29 -15.89
CA LEU A 339 -4.55 -12.05 -15.99
C LEU A 339 -3.37 -11.23 -15.46
N LEU A 340 -3.30 -9.93 -15.77
CA LEU A 340 -2.26 -9.02 -15.28
C LEU A 340 -2.32 -8.84 -13.75
N THR A 341 -3.50 -8.68 -13.14
CA THR A 341 -3.60 -8.66 -11.66
C THR A 341 -3.16 -9.98 -11.02
N MET A 342 -3.46 -11.13 -11.65
CA MET A 342 -3.07 -12.45 -11.16
C MET A 342 -1.56 -12.66 -11.27
N PHE A 343 -0.95 -12.27 -12.39
CA PHE A 343 0.50 -12.25 -12.57
C PHE A 343 1.18 -11.38 -11.52
N VAL A 344 0.73 -10.12 -11.35
CA VAL A 344 1.28 -9.20 -10.34
C VAL A 344 1.11 -9.75 -8.92
N PHE A 345 0.01 -10.44 -8.62
CA PHE A 345 -0.18 -11.09 -7.31
C PHE A 345 0.81 -12.25 -7.07
N VAL A 346 1.06 -13.09 -8.07
CA VAL A 346 2.08 -14.15 -7.94
C VAL A 346 3.48 -13.55 -7.85
N ALA A 347 3.82 -12.58 -8.70
CA ALA A 347 5.14 -11.94 -8.72
C ALA A 347 5.50 -11.29 -7.37
N ASN A 348 4.58 -10.54 -6.74
CA ASN A 348 4.84 -9.94 -5.42
C ASN A 348 4.99 -10.99 -4.29
N ARG A 349 4.47 -12.22 -4.46
CA ARG A 349 4.69 -13.33 -3.53
C ARG A 349 6.03 -14.01 -3.71
N VAL A 350 6.57 -14.03 -4.93
CA VAL A 350 7.89 -14.57 -5.26
C VAL A 350 8.99 -13.60 -4.83
N PHE A 351 8.94 -12.35 -5.29
CA PHE A 351 9.97 -11.32 -5.04
C PHE A 351 9.80 -10.55 -3.72
N LEU A 352 8.87 -11.00 -2.84
CA LEU A 352 8.63 -10.47 -1.50
C LEU A 352 8.46 -8.93 -1.39
N ILE A 353 7.94 -8.27 -2.43
CA ILE A 353 7.89 -6.79 -2.59
C ILE A 353 6.76 -6.15 -1.75
N GLY A 354 6.80 -6.43 -0.44
CA GLY A 354 5.76 -6.08 0.51
C GLY A 354 4.45 -6.85 0.33
N HIS A 355 3.49 -6.58 1.20
CA HIS A 355 2.19 -7.25 1.16
C HIS A 355 1.25 -6.59 0.14
N TYR A 356 1.46 -6.91 -1.14
CA TYR A 356 0.68 -6.41 -2.29
C TYR A 356 0.49 -7.53 -3.35
N PRO A 357 -0.57 -7.47 -4.17
CA PRO A 357 -1.90 -6.93 -3.87
C PRO A 357 -2.53 -7.67 -2.68
N CYS A 358 -3.51 -7.02 -2.04
CA CYS A 358 -4.32 -7.67 -1.02
C CYS A 358 -5.24 -8.75 -1.64
N PRO A 359 -5.52 -9.88 -0.95
CA PRO A 359 -6.57 -10.84 -1.36
C PRO A 359 -7.94 -10.20 -1.68
N VAL A 360 -8.32 -9.11 -1.00
CA VAL A 360 -9.54 -8.33 -1.34
C VAL A 360 -9.46 -7.66 -2.71
N MET A 361 -8.27 -7.19 -3.12
CA MET A 361 -8.07 -6.62 -4.47
C MET A 361 -8.00 -7.70 -5.55
N MET A 362 -7.59 -8.93 -5.20
CA MET A 362 -7.73 -10.09 -6.07
C MET A 362 -9.21 -10.49 -6.23
N ALA A 363 -9.95 -10.58 -5.12
CA ALA A 363 -11.38 -10.87 -5.11
C ALA A 363 -12.20 -9.80 -5.84
N ALA A 364 -11.74 -8.55 -5.85
CA ALA A 364 -12.36 -7.44 -6.56
C ALA A 364 -12.47 -7.66 -8.08
N ASN A 365 -11.64 -8.51 -8.70
CA ASN A 365 -11.80 -8.88 -10.11
C ASN A 365 -13.19 -9.43 -10.44
N ILE A 366 -13.81 -10.14 -9.49
CA ILE A 366 -15.15 -10.71 -9.61
C ILE A 366 -16.22 -9.62 -9.78
N LEU A 367 -15.98 -8.40 -9.28
CA LEU A 367 -16.85 -7.24 -9.49
C LEU A 367 -16.89 -6.80 -10.95
N PHE A 368 -15.83 -7.05 -11.74
CA PHE A 368 -15.72 -6.61 -13.12
C PHE A 368 -16.20 -7.67 -14.14
N LEU A 369 -16.27 -8.94 -13.75
CA LEU A 369 -16.81 -10.04 -14.57
C LEU A 369 -18.24 -9.77 -15.06
N GLU A 370 -18.64 -10.42 -16.14
CA GLU A 370 -20.01 -10.33 -16.65
C GLU A 370 -20.94 -11.17 -15.76
N PRO A 371 -21.99 -10.58 -15.15
CA PRO A 371 -22.81 -11.26 -14.15
C PRO A 371 -23.45 -12.57 -14.64
N GLU A 372 -23.72 -12.65 -15.94
CA GLU A 372 -24.26 -13.80 -16.64
C GLU A 372 -23.24 -14.95 -16.60
N ALA A 373 -22.01 -14.71 -17.08
CA ALA A 373 -20.95 -15.72 -17.13
C ALA A 373 -20.56 -16.27 -15.75
N LEU A 374 -20.50 -15.42 -14.72
CA LEU A 374 -20.26 -15.88 -13.34
C LEU A 374 -21.42 -16.73 -12.81
N THR A 375 -22.66 -16.35 -13.13
CA THR A 375 -23.85 -17.09 -12.72
C THR A 375 -23.91 -18.45 -13.39
N ASP A 376 -23.57 -18.55 -14.67
CA ASP A 376 -23.60 -19.81 -15.41
C ASP A 376 -22.43 -20.75 -15.03
N PHE A 377 -21.26 -20.20 -14.67
CA PHE A 377 -20.20 -20.98 -14.02
C PHE A 377 -20.65 -21.59 -12.68
N ILE A 378 -21.32 -20.80 -11.82
CA ILE A 378 -21.85 -21.29 -10.54
C ILE A 378 -22.96 -22.32 -10.76
N LYS A 379 -23.88 -22.10 -11.72
CA LYS A 379 -24.87 -23.11 -12.13
C LYS A 379 -24.18 -24.41 -12.53
N SER A 380 -23.19 -24.36 -13.43
CA SER A 380 -22.43 -25.55 -13.88
C SER A 380 -21.77 -26.31 -12.73
N LEU A 381 -21.19 -25.60 -11.76
CA LEU A 381 -20.60 -26.21 -10.56
C LEU A 381 -21.66 -26.90 -9.67
N THR A 382 -22.82 -26.27 -9.47
CA THR A 382 -23.93 -26.87 -8.70
C THR A 382 -24.69 -27.97 -9.43
N TYR A 383 -24.72 -27.94 -10.77
CA TYR A 383 -25.35 -28.95 -11.63
C TYR A 383 -24.69 -30.32 -11.48
N LYS A 384 -23.36 -30.35 -11.29
CA LYS A 384 -22.60 -31.55 -10.93
C LYS A 384 -22.90 -32.10 -9.52
N TRP A 385 -23.65 -31.37 -8.69
CA TRP A 385 -23.91 -31.72 -7.29
C TRP A 385 -25.38 -32.05 -6.98
N LYS A 386 -26.35 -31.50 -7.75
CA LYS A 386 -27.75 -31.96 -7.73
C LYS A 386 -28.35 -31.91 -9.14
N GLY A 387 -28.65 -33.07 -9.70
CA GLY A 387 -29.39 -33.20 -10.94
C GLY A 387 -30.83 -32.68 -10.77
N TYR A 388 -31.09 -31.47 -11.25
CA TYR A 388 -32.43 -30.86 -11.29
C TYR A 388 -32.59 -30.08 -12.59
N GLN A 389 -33.82 -30.05 -13.12
CA GLN A 389 -34.07 -29.68 -14.52
C GLN A 389 -33.93 -28.19 -14.83
N HIS A 390 -33.83 -27.88 -16.13
CA HIS A 390 -33.78 -26.54 -16.69
C HIS A 390 -34.96 -25.66 -16.25
N VAL A 391 -34.67 -24.64 -15.45
CA VAL A 391 -35.48 -23.42 -15.41
C VAL A 391 -35.06 -22.56 -16.59
N TYR A 392 -35.96 -22.38 -17.56
CA TYR A 392 -35.74 -21.46 -18.67
C TYR A 392 -35.79 -20.01 -18.15
N VAL A 393 -34.66 -19.31 -18.22
CA VAL A 393 -34.60 -17.89 -17.82
C VAL A 393 -35.33 -17.04 -18.86
N SER A 394 -36.53 -16.58 -18.50
CA SER A 394 -37.26 -15.56 -19.26
C SER A 394 -36.51 -14.23 -19.17
N THR A 395 -35.68 -13.92 -20.18
CA THR A 395 -34.85 -12.70 -20.23
C THR A 395 -35.65 -11.40 -20.36
N THR A 396 -36.96 -11.48 -20.59
CA THR A 396 -37.89 -10.36 -20.52
C THR A 396 -38.26 -10.01 -19.07
N TYR A 397 -37.66 -8.94 -18.53
CA TYR A 397 -38.27 -7.83 -17.76
C TYR A 397 -37.21 -7.06 -16.95
N VAL A 398 -36.24 -6.44 -17.62
CA VAL A 398 -35.23 -5.57 -16.99
C VAL A 398 -35.84 -4.23 -16.55
N SER A 399 -36.63 -4.27 -15.47
CA SER A 399 -37.34 -3.12 -14.90
C SER A 399 -36.37 -2.06 -14.39
N TYR A 400 -36.47 -0.83 -14.91
CA TYR A 400 -35.72 0.32 -14.40
C TYR A 400 -36.14 0.66 -12.96
N ALA A 401 -35.17 0.75 -12.05
CA ALA A 401 -35.36 1.20 -10.68
C ALA A 401 -34.91 2.67 -10.53
N PRO A 402 -35.80 3.64 -10.25
CA PRO A 402 -35.41 5.04 -10.11
C PRO A 402 -34.51 5.25 -8.90
N VAL A 403 -33.29 5.76 -9.14
CA VAL A 403 -32.33 6.08 -8.07
C VAL A 403 -32.81 7.32 -7.30
N SER A 404 -33.01 7.19 -6.00
CA SER A 404 -33.55 8.25 -5.14
C SER A 404 -32.63 9.48 -5.07
N LYS A 405 -33.19 10.65 -4.74
CA LYS A 405 -32.42 11.89 -4.58
C LYS A 405 -31.29 11.73 -3.53
N LEU A 406 -31.58 11.03 -2.42
CA LEU A 406 -30.60 10.77 -1.36
C LEU A 406 -29.44 9.87 -1.84
N VAL A 407 -29.72 8.80 -2.59
CA VAL A 407 -28.66 7.93 -3.14
C VAL A 407 -27.83 8.67 -4.19
N LYS A 408 -28.44 9.53 -5.01
CA LYS A 408 -27.68 10.40 -5.94
C LYS A 408 -26.76 11.35 -5.19
N LEU A 409 -27.25 12.01 -4.14
CA LEU A 409 -26.45 12.90 -3.30
C LEU A 409 -25.30 12.15 -2.62
N PHE A 410 -25.56 10.97 -2.02
CA PHE A 410 -24.53 10.11 -1.44
C PHE A 410 -23.46 9.75 -2.47
N LEU A 411 -23.83 9.31 -3.68
CA LEU A 411 -22.86 8.94 -4.72
C LEU A 411 -22.03 10.14 -5.19
N ILE A 412 -22.62 11.33 -5.33
CA ILE A 412 -21.90 12.55 -5.69
C ILE A 412 -20.88 12.91 -4.59
N LEU A 413 -21.30 12.96 -3.32
CA LEU A 413 -20.44 13.28 -2.19
C LEU A 413 -19.33 12.24 -2.00
N TYR A 414 -19.64 10.95 -2.16
CA TYR A 414 -18.69 9.85 -2.06
C TYR A 414 -17.63 9.92 -3.16
N CYS A 415 -18.04 10.07 -4.42
CA CYS A 415 -17.10 10.18 -5.54
C CYS A 415 -16.25 11.46 -5.45
N LEU A 416 -16.84 12.58 -5.02
CA LEU A 416 -16.10 13.83 -4.78
C LEU A 416 -15.03 13.63 -3.69
N LEU A 417 -15.41 13.07 -2.54
CA LEU A 417 -14.50 12.80 -1.42
C LEU A 417 -13.34 11.86 -1.81
N GLN A 418 -13.63 10.80 -2.56
CA GLN A 418 -12.62 9.85 -3.03
C GLN A 418 -11.68 10.41 -4.11
N VAL A 419 -12.01 11.56 -4.71
CA VAL A 419 -11.12 12.31 -5.63
C VAL A 419 -10.38 13.42 -4.90
N THR A 420 -11.03 14.18 -4.01
CA THR A 420 -10.42 15.32 -3.31
C THR A 420 -9.51 14.89 -2.16
N VAL A 421 -9.84 13.86 -1.38
CA VAL A 421 -8.99 13.42 -0.25
C VAL A 421 -7.60 12.94 -0.71
N PRO A 422 -7.46 12.22 -1.85
CA PRO A 422 -6.14 11.95 -2.41
C PRO A 422 -5.43 13.18 -2.95
N LEU A 423 -6.13 14.11 -3.61
CA LEU A 423 -5.55 15.32 -4.20
C LEU A 423 -5.20 16.42 -3.19
N ARG A 424 -5.73 16.37 -1.95
CA ARG A 424 -5.52 17.42 -0.92
C ARG A 424 -4.05 17.75 -0.65
N HIS A 425 -3.15 16.80 -0.91
CA HIS A 425 -1.71 16.96 -0.75
C HIS A 425 -1.12 18.11 -1.61
N LEU A 426 -1.82 18.50 -2.69
CA LEU A 426 -1.44 19.63 -3.55
C LEU A 426 -1.70 21.01 -2.91
N VAL A 427 -2.34 21.06 -1.74
CA VAL A 427 -2.63 22.30 -0.98
C VAL A 427 -1.59 22.54 0.13
N TYR A 428 -0.79 21.51 0.47
CA TYR A 428 0.30 21.63 1.44
C TYR A 428 1.58 22.08 0.72
N PRO A 429 2.41 22.94 1.33
CA PRO A 429 3.66 23.38 0.72
C PRO A 429 4.76 22.30 0.81
N GLY A 430 5.63 22.24 -0.19
CA GLY A 430 6.79 21.34 -0.22
C GLY A 430 6.51 19.94 -0.81
N ASP A 431 7.50 19.05 -0.66
CA ASP A 431 7.42 17.68 -1.15
C ASP A 431 6.66 16.79 -0.14
N VAL A 432 5.51 16.27 -0.55
CA VAL A 432 4.65 15.39 0.26
C VAL A 432 5.35 14.09 0.67
N SER A 433 6.34 13.63 -0.09
CA SER A 433 7.16 12.48 0.28
C SER A 433 8.20 12.83 1.36
N TRP A 434 8.42 14.12 1.64
CA TRP A 434 9.30 14.65 2.68
C TRP A 434 8.54 15.15 3.91
N THR A 435 7.49 15.97 3.75
CA THR A 435 6.69 16.45 4.90
C THR A 435 5.76 15.36 5.46
N ASN A 436 5.39 14.36 4.63
CA ASN A 436 4.31 13.41 4.88
C ASN A 436 2.92 14.05 5.08
N GLU A 437 2.79 15.36 4.88
CA GLU A 437 1.53 16.09 4.96
C GLU A 437 0.60 15.70 3.81
N GLY A 438 -0.66 15.39 4.11
CA GLY A 438 -1.59 14.85 3.11
C GLY A 438 -1.30 13.41 2.65
N HIS A 439 -0.18 12.78 3.04
CA HIS A 439 0.22 11.45 2.54
C HIS A 439 -0.80 10.35 2.92
N GLN A 440 -1.31 10.33 4.14
CA GLN A 440 -2.28 9.32 4.58
C GLN A 440 -3.62 9.44 3.83
N PHE A 441 -4.33 8.32 3.66
CA PHE A 441 -5.61 8.23 2.93
C PHE A 441 -5.55 8.63 1.44
N SER A 442 -4.36 8.92 0.88
CA SER A 442 -4.19 9.39 -0.52
C SER A 442 -3.82 8.30 -1.52
N TRP A 443 -3.89 7.02 -1.12
CA TRP A 443 -3.47 5.84 -1.88
C TRP A 443 -1.96 5.75 -2.19
N ARG A 444 -1.17 6.77 -1.86
CA ARG A 444 0.31 6.71 -1.81
C ARG A 444 0.75 5.54 -0.91
N ARG A 445 1.38 4.53 -1.51
CA ARG A 445 1.98 3.35 -0.85
C ARG A 445 3.14 2.85 -1.68
N VAL A 446 4.26 2.55 -0.99
CA VAL A 446 5.54 2.18 -1.63
C VAL A 446 5.93 3.25 -2.66
N VAL A 447 6.21 4.44 -2.12
CA VAL A 447 6.75 5.64 -2.80
C VAL A 447 8.01 6.15 -2.07
N ASN A 448 8.11 5.83 -0.77
CA ASN A 448 9.23 6.16 0.08
C ASN A 448 9.90 4.86 0.59
N GLU A 449 11.22 4.85 0.64
CA GLU A 449 12.04 4.17 1.65
C GLU A 449 12.74 5.27 2.45
N GLU A 450 12.67 5.15 3.77
CA GLU A 450 13.04 6.20 4.72
C GLU A 450 13.95 5.60 5.78
N ASP A 451 15.01 6.33 6.10
CA ASP A 451 15.84 6.06 7.26
C ASP A 451 15.96 7.32 8.13
N MET A 452 16.05 7.12 9.44
CA MET A 452 15.77 8.16 10.44
C MET A 452 16.70 8.07 11.65
N LEU A 453 17.41 9.16 11.91
CA LEU A 453 18.25 9.36 13.10
C LEU A 453 17.63 10.43 13.97
N MET A 454 17.39 10.13 15.25
CA MET A 454 16.73 11.03 16.20
C MET A 454 17.57 11.20 17.47
N ASN A 455 17.76 12.43 17.92
CA ASN A 455 18.35 12.76 19.22
C ASN A 455 17.37 13.68 19.98
N VAL A 456 17.03 13.33 21.21
CA VAL A 456 16.03 14.06 22.02
C VAL A 456 16.73 14.79 23.16
N VAL A 457 16.55 16.10 23.24
CA VAL A 457 17.15 16.96 24.26
C VAL A 457 16.06 17.66 25.07
N LEU A 458 16.05 17.41 26.36
CA LEU A 458 15.22 18.11 27.34
C LEU A 458 16.00 19.37 27.76
N LYS A 459 15.56 20.57 27.34
CA LYS A 459 16.14 21.85 27.76
C LYS A 459 15.37 22.36 29.00
N PRO A 460 15.95 22.38 30.21
CA PRO A 460 15.29 22.86 31.43
C PRO A 460 14.94 24.36 31.36
N LYS A 461 13.82 24.77 31.98
CA LYS A 461 13.35 26.18 31.94
C LYS A 461 14.09 27.11 32.90
N ASP A 462 14.80 26.54 33.87
CA ASP A 462 15.72 27.21 34.79
C ASP A 462 17.09 27.56 34.15
N GLY A 463 17.32 27.16 32.88
CA GLY A 463 18.53 27.50 32.14
C GLY A 463 19.75 26.62 32.45
N SER A 464 19.58 25.54 33.23
CA SER A 464 20.59 24.49 33.37
C SER A 464 20.80 23.71 32.06
N SER A 465 21.91 22.99 31.95
CA SER A 465 22.31 22.30 30.72
C SER A 465 21.26 21.31 30.21
N GLY A 466 21.08 21.25 28.89
CA GLY A 466 20.17 20.31 28.25
C GLY A 466 20.55 18.85 28.53
N LEU A 467 19.58 18.04 28.93
CA LEU A 467 19.76 16.61 29.20
C LEU A 467 19.29 15.79 28.01
N ARG A 468 20.15 14.91 27.48
CA ARG A 468 19.77 13.97 26.42
C ARG A 468 18.87 12.88 27.00
N TYR A 469 17.71 12.67 26.37
CA TYR A 469 16.77 11.59 26.68
C TYR A 469 16.99 10.45 25.69
N ASP A 470 17.18 9.22 26.19
CA ASP A 470 17.31 8.03 25.36
C ASP A 470 15.93 7.39 25.09
N PRO A 471 15.42 7.36 23.85
CA PRO A 471 14.16 6.70 23.54
C PRO A 471 14.25 5.17 23.52
N TYR A 472 15.44 4.55 23.55
CA TYR A 472 15.60 3.09 23.62
C TYR A 472 15.00 2.48 24.91
N GLN A 473 14.83 3.28 25.97
CA GLN A 473 14.18 2.84 27.21
C GLN A 473 12.67 2.56 27.07
N LEU A 474 12.01 3.09 26.03
CA LEU A 474 10.55 3.03 25.85
C LEU A 474 10.10 1.66 25.37
N ARG A 475 9.10 1.08 26.02
CA ARG A 475 8.62 -0.27 25.68
C ARG A 475 7.57 -0.22 24.55
N LEU A 476 8.06 -0.25 23.32
CA LEU A 476 7.28 -0.14 22.07
C LEU A 476 7.42 -1.38 21.16
N THR A 477 6.47 -1.57 20.24
CA THR A 477 6.63 -2.52 19.13
C THR A 477 7.53 -1.96 18.03
N ASP A 478 8.16 -2.84 17.23
CA ASP A 478 9.02 -2.42 16.12
C ASP A 478 8.22 -1.64 15.07
N ARG A 479 6.96 -2.01 14.86
CA ARG A 479 6.03 -1.28 14.00
C ARG A 479 5.72 0.11 14.54
N GLN A 480 5.53 0.26 15.85
CA GLN A 480 5.36 1.57 16.47
C GLN A 480 6.61 2.43 16.33
N VAL A 481 7.81 1.91 16.59
CA VAL A 481 9.06 2.67 16.43
C VAL A 481 9.26 3.10 14.98
N LYS A 482 9.07 2.21 14.00
CA LYS A 482 9.19 2.59 12.57
C LYS A 482 8.19 3.68 12.17
N MET A 483 6.93 3.55 12.59
CA MET A 483 5.89 4.54 12.24
C MET A 483 6.05 5.86 13.02
N MET A 484 6.50 5.80 14.27
CA MET A 484 6.80 6.98 15.10
C MET A 484 7.90 7.83 14.48
N LEU A 485 8.96 7.18 13.98
CA LEU A 485 10.07 7.88 13.35
C LEU A 485 9.71 8.54 12.01
N THR A 486 8.73 8.03 11.25
CA THR A 486 8.39 8.56 9.92
C THR A 486 7.18 9.50 9.88
N ASP A 487 6.44 9.67 10.99
CA ASP A 487 5.18 10.41 11.05
C ASP A 487 5.24 11.54 12.11
N ALA A 488 5.27 12.78 11.64
CA ALA A 488 5.39 13.98 12.46
C ALA A 488 4.32 14.10 13.57
N GLU A 489 3.08 13.62 13.35
CA GLU A 489 2.02 13.64 14.36
C GLU A 489 2.30 12.62 15.49
N LEU A 490 3.07 11.57 15.20
CA LEU A 490 3.48 10.57 16.20
C LEU A 490 4.68 11.06 17.02
N ILE A 491 5.57 11.85 16.41
CA ILE A 491 6.64 12.55 17.13
C ILE A 491 6.06 13.54 18.15
N LEU A 492 5.01 14.31 17.79
CA LEU A 492 4.33 15.18 18.76
C LEU A 492 3.65 14.38 19.89
N GLN A 493 3.16 13.17 19.62
CA GLN A 493 2.63 12.27 20.67
C GLN A 493 3.73 11.66 21.57
N LEU A 494 4.94 11.43 21.04
CA LEU A 494 6.13 11.12 21.83
C LEU A 494 6.52 12.31 22.74
N VAL A 495 6.54 13.52 22.19
CA VAL A 495 6.81 14.76 22.95
C VAL A 495 5.82 14.93 24.11
N ASP A 496 4.52 14.77 23.87
CA ASP A 496 3.50 14.82 24.94
C ASP A 496 3.65 13.68 25.97
N HIS A 497 4.12 12.50 25.57
CA HIS A 497 4.42 11.40 26.51
C HIS A 497 5.61 11.78 27.42
N ILE A 498 6.73 12.23 26.85
CA ILE A 498 7.93 12.63 27.59
C ILE A 498 7.64 13.83 28.52
N LYS A 499 6.87 14.81 28.04
CA LYS A 499 6.39 15.98 28.79
C LYS A 499 5.59 15.60 30.05
N GLN A 500 4.86 14.50 30.01
CA GLN A 500 4.10 13.93 31.14
C GLN A 500 4.91 12.94 31.99
N ARG A 501 5.89 12.25 31.38
CA ARG A 501 6.68 11.16 31.97
C ARG A 501 8.15 11.27 31.51
N PRO A 502 8.95 12.18 32.08
CA PRO A 502 10.35 12.42 31.66
C PRO A 502 11.34 11.30 32.04
N GLY A 503 10.89 10.09 32.35
CA GLY A 503 11.69 9.06 33.03
C GLY A 503 11.90 9.37 34.52
N LYS A 504 12.49 8.44 35.27
CA LYS A 504 12.90 8.70 36.67
C LYS A 504 14.30 9.32 36.73
N ASP A 505 15.17 8.87 35.82
CA ASP A 505 16.61 9.08 35.87
C ASP A 505 17.02 10.51 35.44
N THR A 506 16.08 11.28 34.87
CA THR A 506 16.28 12.68 34.50
C THR A 506 16.13 13.67 35.65
N ASN A 507 15.51 13.27 36.77
CA ASN A 507 15.12 14.13 37.90
C ASN A 507 14.24 15.36 37.55
N LEU A 508 13.78 15.49 36.29
CA LEU A 508 12.95 16.60 35.83
C LEU A 508 11.48 16.40 36.22
N LYS A 509 10.78 17.50 36.51
CA LYS A 509 9.34 17.48 36.82
C LYS A 509 8.53 17.74 35.54
N PRO A 510 7.37 17.08 35.35
CA PRO A 510 6.49 17.36 34.20
C PRO A 510 6.23 18.86 34.01
N GLY A 511 6.51 19.36 32.81
CA GLY A 511 6.32 20.77 32.45
C GLY A 511 7.44 21.75 32.86
N THR A 512 8.50 21.36 33.58
CA THR A 512 9.61 22.26 33.94
C THR A 512 10.71 22.37 32.87
N PHE A 513 10.53 21.74 31.71
CA PHE A 513 11.46 21.70 30.58
C PHE A 513 10.71 21.89 29.26
N GLY A 514 11.45 22.18 28.19
CA GLY A 514 11.00 22.07 26.79
C GLY A 514 11.66 20.86 26.13
N VAL A 515 10.99 20.26 25.13
CA VAL A 515 11.50 19.08 24.40
C VAL A 515 11.89 19.51 23.00
N HIS A 516 13.16 19.29 22.68
CA HIS A 516 13.77 19.61 21.41
C HIS A 516 14.26 18.31 20.80
N ILE A 517 14.14 18.16 19.48
CA ILE A 517 14.52 16.94 18.78
C ILE A 517 15.36 17.32 17.57
N ASP A 518 16.65 16.96 17.58
CA ASP A 518 17.44 16.98 16.36
C ASP A 518 17.16 15.69 15.59
N MET A 519 16.60 15.81 14.39
CA MET A 519 16.19 14.65 13.59
C MET A 519 16.64 14.78 12.16
N TRP A 520 17.26 13.71 11.66
CA TRP A 520 17.85 13.63 10.34
C TRP A 520 17.20 12.49 9.55
N ARG A 521 16.85 12.76 8.30
CA ARG A 521 16.11 11.87 7.41
C ARG A 521 16.88 11.62 6.13
N SER A 522 17.00 10.34 5.76
CA SER A 522 17.26 9.93 4.38
C SER A 522 15.92 9.57 3.72
N LEU A 523 15.74 9.97 2.46
CA LEU A 523 14.58 9.61 1.64
C LEU A 523 15.05 9.10 0.28
N ASN A 524 14.69 7.85 -0.04
CA ASN A 524 14.98 7.21 -1.33
C ASN A 524 16.48 7.30 -1.69
N GLY A 525 17.36 6.98 -0.74
CA GLY A 525 18.82 6.95 -0.94
C GLY A 525 19.52 8.31 -1.05
N ARG A 526 18.85 9.41 -0.68
CA ARG A 526 19.51 10.73 -0.50
C ARG A 526 20.41 10.72 0.75
N PRO A 527 21.40 11.63 0.84
CA PRO A 527 22.05 11.94 2.10
C PRO A 527 21.05 12.28 3.22
N PHE A 528 21.41 11.98 4.46
CA PHE A 528 20.69 12.44 5.65
C PHE A 528 20.70 13.97 5.70
N GLN A 529 19.51 14.56 5.63
CA GLN A 529 19.28 15.98 5.86
C GLN A 529 18.49 16.16 7.16
N ARG A 530 18.76 17.23 7.91
CA ARG A 530 17.92 17.66 9.04
C ARG A 530 16.46 17.87 8.60
N TRP A 531 15.54 17.23 9.30
CA TRP A 531 14.10 17.23 9.01
C TRP A 531 13.29 18.03 10.04
N ILE A 532 13.76 18.12 11.29
CA ILE A 532 13.17 18.91 12.38
C ILE A 532 14.18 19.97 12.82
N ASP A 533 13.71 21.19 13.09
CA ASP A 533 14.53 22.24 13.72
C ASP A 533 14.82 21.92 15.22
N PRO A 534 16.09 21.72 15.63
CA PRO A 534 16.46 21.42 17.01
C PRO A 534 16.35 22.62 17.98
N GLU A 535 16.16 23.84 17.49
CA GLU A 535 15.92 25.00 18.35
C GLU A 535 14.42 25.29 18.60
N THR A 536 13.52 24.60 17.90
CA THR A 536 12.08 24.63 18.18
C THR A 536 11.71 23.77 19.39
N ASP A 537 11.11 24.38 20.41
CA ASP A 537 10.49 23.68 21.55
C ASP A 537 9.15 23.06 21.12
N LEU A 538 9.19 21.79 20.73
CA LEU A 538 8.02 21.02 20.26
C LEU A 538 6.92 20.92 21.32
N THR A 539 7.18 21.23 22.61
CA THR A 539 6.12 21.24 23.64
C THR A 539 5.16 22.43 23.54
N LYS A 540 5.49 23.43 22.71
CA LYS A 540 4.70 24.64 22.44
C LYS A 540 4.03 24.65 21.05
N VAL A 541 4.40 23.72 20.17
CA VAL A 541 3.85 23.59 18.81
C VAL A 541 2.38 23.20 18.86
N ASP A 542 1.57 23.77 17.97
CA ASP A 542 0.18 23.36 17.77
C ASP A 542 0.13 22.04 16.95
N PRO A 543 -0.31 20.91 17.54
CA PRO A 543 -0.45 19.64 16.82
C PRO A 543 -1.64 19.61 15.85
N ASP A 544 -2.43 20.69 15.79
CA ASP A 544 -3.61 20.83 14.94
C ASP A 544 -3.43 21.88 13.83
N ALA A 545 -2.21 22.42 13.67
CA ALA A 545 -1.84 23.35 12.60
C ALA A 545 -1.99 22.72 11.19
N PHE A 546 -2.38 23.55 10.21
CA PHE A 546 -2.54 23.09 8.81
C PHE A 546 -1.21 22.74 8.13
N HIS A 547 -0.11 23.40 8.51
CA HIS A 547 1.24 23.11 8.01
C HIS A 547 2.25 23.18 9.15
N ALA A 548 3.13 22.19 9.23
CA ALA A 548 4.15 22.04 10.24
C ALA A 548 5.41 22.87 9.91
N THR A 549 5.37 24.17 10.23
CA THR A 549 6.48 25.14 9.98
C THR A 549 7.80 24.83 10.70
N TRP A 550 7.82 23.81 11.55
CA TRP A 550 8.98 23.28 12.29
C TRP A 550 9.67 22.11 11.56
N LEU A 551 9.09 21.63 10.45
CA LEU A 551 9.74 20.72 9.52
C LEU A 551 10.57 21.52 8.52
N LEU A 552 11.84 21.16 8.36
CA LEU A 552 12.72 21.82 7.38
C LEU A 552 12.43 21.34 5.95
N PRO A 553 12.49 22.22 4.94
CA PRO A 553 12.22 21.86 3.55
C PRO A 553 13.32 20.96 2.96
N LYS A 554 12.93 20.04 2.06
CA LYS A 554 13.88 19.16 1.36
C LYS A 554 14.90 19.97 0.55
N HIS A 555 16.17 19.56 0.58
CA HIS A 555 17.20 20.04 -0.35
C HIS A 555 16.79 19.85 -1.83
N SER A 556 17.40 20.64 -2.70
CA SER A 556 17.15 20.55 -4.14
C SER A 556 17.80 19.29 -4.70
N ASP A 557 17.06 18.53 -5.51
CA ASP A 557 17.63 17.36 -6.20
C ASP A 557 18.72 17.75 -7.23
N HIS A 558 18.89 19.04 -7.53
CA HIS A 558 20.00 19.59 -8.32
C HIS A 558 21.30 19.81 -7.53
N GLU A 559 21.28 19.69 -6.20
CA GLU A 559 22.45 19.81 -5.32
C GLU A 559 23.15 18.45 -5.08
N LEU A 560 22.65 17.38 -5.70
CA LEU A 560 23.05 15.99 -5.47
C LEU A 560 23.43 15.28 -6.78
N ASP A 561 24.72 14.95 -6.93
CA ASP A 561 25.15 14.03 -7.99
C ASP A 561 24.86 12.58 -7.58
N PHE A 562 23.68 12.08 -7.98
CA PHE A 562 23.24 10.72 -7.66
C PHE A 562 24.13 9.62 -8.27
N PRO A 563 24.69 9.77 -9.48
CA PRO A 563 25.75 8.89 -9.98
C PRO A 563 27.00 8.83 -9.10
N GLU A 564 27.62 9.97 -8.75
CA GLU A 564 28.86 10.02 -7.94
C GLU A 564 28.65 9.41 -6.54
N LEU A 565 27.57 9.81 -5.86
CA LEU A 565 27.20 9.27 -4.54
C LEU A 565 27.02 7.74 -4.59
N ARG A 566 26.50 7.21 -5.71
CA ARG A 566 26.32 5.78 -5.91
C ARG A 566 27.65 5.07 -6.20
N GLU A 567 28.49 5.59 -7.09
CA GLU A 567 29.81 5.02 -7.40
C GLU A 567 30.68 4.94 -6.13
N TYR A 568 30.61 5.96 -5.27
CA TYR A 568 31.25 5.95 -3.96
C TYR A 568 30.73 4.81 -3.09
N VAL A 569 29.41 4.63 -2.96
CA VAL A 569 28.81 3.53 -2.19
C VAL A 569 29.23 2.16 -2.72
N GLU A 570 29.15 1.94 -4.02
CA GLU A 570 29.52 0.66 -4.63
C GLU A 570 31.02 0.36 -4.47
N THR A 571 31.87 1.37 -4.63
CA THR A 571 33.33 1.26 -4.46
C THR A 571 33.74 0.98 -3.00
N VAL A 572 32.95 1.45 -2.04
CA VAL A 572 33.15 1.19 -0.60
C VAL A 572 32.55 -0.16 -0.19
N ALA A 573 31.38 -0.53 -0.71
CA ALA A 573 30.75 -1.83 -0.50
C ALA A 573 31.58 -2.99 -1.06
N LYS A 574 32.20 -2.83 -2.25
CA LYS A 574 33.18 -3.78 -2.84
C LYS A 574 34.40 -4.02 -1.93
N LYS A 575 34.65 -3.18 -0.91
CA LYS A 575 35.73 -3.33 0.09
C LYS A 575 35.22 -3.87 1.44
N GLY A 576 33.94 -4.20 1.56
CA GLY A 576 33.32 -4.71 2.78
C GLY A 576 33.05 -3.65 3.85
N PHE A 577 32.75 -2.41 3.43
CA PHE A 577 32.39 -1.29 4.31
C PHE A 577 31.01 -0.75 3.93
N ASN A 578 30.31 -0.16 4.91
CA ASN A 578 29.07 0.57 4.73
C ASN A 578 29.34 2.08 4.66
N THR A 579 28.41 2.83 4.05
CA THR A 579 28.47 4.30 3.93
C THR A 579 27.16 4.94 4.39
N ALA A 580 27.24 6.06 5.11
CA ALA A 580 26.13 6.97 5.37
C ALA A 580 26.53 8.39 4.98
N PHE A 581 25.79 9.00 4.02
CA PHE A 581 26.00 10.39 3.63
C PHE A 581 25.11 11.33 4.44
N PHE A 582 25.58 12.56 4.65
CA PHE A 582 24.87 13.65 5.29
C PHE A 582 25.02 14.94 4.47
N ILE A 583 24.02 15.82 4.50
CA ILE A 583 24.03 17.14 3.87
C ILE A 583 23.54 18.21 4.84
N ALA A 584 24.20 19.37 4.86
CA ALA A 584 23.83 20.51 5.71
C ALA A 584 24.07 21.85 5.00
N ASN A 585 23.27 22.86 5.34
CA ASN A 585 23.44 24.24 4.89
C ASN A 585 24.50 24.98 5.71
N PRO A 586 25.07 26.09 5.20
CA PRO A 586 25.95 26.95 5.99
C PRO A 586 25.28 27.43 7.29
N GLY A 587 25.91 27.15 8.43
CA GLY A 587 25.37 27.43 9.77
C GLY A 587 24.61 26.25 10.40
N GLU A 588 24.19 25.25 9.63
CA GLU A 588 23.75 23.98 10.17
C GLU A 588 24.94 23.09 10.53
N PHE A 589 24.75 22.25 11.55
CA PHE A 589 25.73 21.29 12.03
C PHE A 589 25.05 19.98 12.44
N PHE A 590 25.72 18.86 12.17
CA PHE A 590 25.45 17.56 12.76
C PHE A 590 26.38 17.36 13.96
N GLU A 591 25.84 16.97 15.11
CA GLU A 591 26.61 16.68 16.32
C GLU A 591 26.30 15.26 16.80
N ALA A 592 27.35 14.47 16.98
CA ALA A 592 27.26 13.08 17.38
C ALA A 592 28.38 12.73 18.36
N TYR A 593 28.20 11.65 19.11
CA TYR A 593 29.21 11.13 20.02
C TYR A 593 29.55 9.71 19.58
N LEU A 594 30.79 9.45 19.18
CA LEU A 594 31.20 8.12 18.76
C LEU A 594 31.48 7.23 19.99
N ASN A 595 30.64 6.21 20.21
CA ASN A 595 30.90 5.13 21.15
C ASN A 595 31.49 3.92 20.42
N ARG A 596 32.63 3.42 20.90
CA ARG A 596 33.30 2.26 20.29
C ARG A 596 32.57 0.95 20.55
N GLU A 597 31.92 0.82 21.71
CA GLU A 597 31.41 -0.46 22.20
C GLU A 597 30.31 -1.02 21.30
N ASP A 598 29.30 -0.21 20.94
CA ASP A 598 28.18 -0.62 20.08
C ASP A 598 28.62 -1.19 18.71
N CYS A 599 29.58 -0.54 18.05
CA CYS A 599 30.11 -1.00 16.74
C CYS A 599 31.15 -2.13 16.86
N SER A 600 31.65 -2.44 18.08
CA SER A 600 32.69 -3.46 18.29
C SER A 600 32.17 -4.90 18.37
N VAL A 601 30.90 -5.11 18.75
CA VAL A 601 30.31 -6.42 19.09
C VAL A 601 30.49 -7.48 17.99
N TYR A 602 30.55 -7.05 16.72
CA TYR A 602 30.69 -7.95 15.57
C TYR A 602 32.12 -8.26 15.14
N ILE A 603 33.16 -7.65 15.72
CA ILE A 603 34.57 -7.83 15.28
C ILE A 603 35.35 -8.72 16.24
N ALA A 604 34.80 -9.92 16.47
CA ALA A 604 35.49 -11.03 17.15
C ALA A 604 36.40 -11.84 16.19
N THR A 605 36.91 -11.25 15.11
CA THR A 605 38.02 -11.81 14.30
C THR A 605 38.70 -10.75 13.43
N VAL A 606 40.04 -10.81 13.36
CA VAL A 606 40.95 -10.06 12.47
C VAL A 606 41.11 -8.53 12.71
N SER A 607 42.34 -8.16 13.09
CA SER A 607 43.03 -6.85 13.03
C SER A 607 42.50 -5.59 13.78
N GLY A 608 41.38 -5.64 14.50
CA GLY A 608 41.18 -4.87 15.74
C GLY A 608 41.14 -3.32 15.71
N LYS A 609 41.25 -2.66 14.55
CA LYS A 609 41.03 -1.22 14.38
C LYS A 609 39.71 -0.95 13.65
N ILE A 610 38.83 -0.18 14.29
CA ILE A 610 37.61 0.35 13.69
C ILE A 610 37.85 1.84 13.46
N ASP A 611 38.38 2.16 12.30
CA ASP A 611 38.63 3.52 11.87
C ASP A 611 37.38 4.00 11.12
N VAL A 612 36.49 4.72 11.81
CA VAL A 612 35.36 5.41 11.16
C VAL A 612 35.93 6.58 10.36
N LEU A 613 35.84 6.49 9.04
CA LEU A 613 36.40 7.48 8.13
C LEU A 613 35.33 8.50 7.77
N LEU A 614 35.61 9.79 7.98
CA LEU A 614 34.83 10.89 7.45
C LEU A 614 35.50 11.40 6.16
N THR A 615 34.75 11.40 5.07
CA THR A 615 35.15 11.97 3.77
C THR A 615 34.29 13.20 3.48
N ALA A 616 34.90 14.36 3.22
CA ALA A 616 34.17 15.47 2.61
C ALA A 616 33.99 15.15 1.11
N THR A 617 32.77 15.13 0.59
CA THR A 617 32.49 14.77 -0.81
C THR A 617 32.19 16.00 -1.65
N ALA A 618 31.26 16.86 -1.22
CA ALA A 618 30.95 18.12 -1.89
C ALA A 618 30.95 19.30 -0.90
N GLY A 619 31.39 20.47 -1.36
CA GLY A 619 31.56 21.66 -0.50
C GLY A 619 32.70 21.51 0.51
N LYS A 620 32.98 22.59 1.27
CA LYS A 620 33.97 22.55 2.36
C LYS A 620 33.27 22.21 3.67
N VAL A 621 33.86 21.29 4.42
CA VAL A 621 33.31 20.79 5.70
C VAL A 621 34.18 21.28 6.84
N ASN A 622 33.60 21.82 7.90
CA ASN A 622 34.29 22.09 9.15
C ASN A 622 34.03 20.93 10.12
N LEU A 623 35.09 20.29 10.60
CA LEU A 623 35.05 19.23 11.59
C LEU A 623 35.64 19.75 12.90
N GLU A 624 34.79 19.83 13.92
CA GLU A 624 35.14 20.17 15.29
C GLU A 624 35.24 18.87 16.10
N LEU A 625 36.44 18.60 16.62
CA LEU A 625 36.75 17.54 17.57
C LEU A 625 37.05 18.18 18.94
N GLU A 626 36.97 17.41 20.02
CA GLU A 626 37.19 17.85 21.42
C GLU A 626 38.41 18.79 21.63
N LYS A 627 39.48 18.62 20.82
CA LYS A 627 40.77 19.32 20.99
C LYS A 627 41.25 20.07 19.74
N GLU A 628 40.52 20.02 18.63
CA GLU A 628 40.95 20.66 17.37
C GLU A 628 39.79 20.92 16.41
N THR A 629 39.94 21.93 15.55
CA THR A 629 39.02 22.22 14.45
C THR A 629 39.76 22.10 13.12
N ARG A 630 39.28 21.26 12.22
CA ARG A 630 39.87 21.03 10.89
C ARG A 630 38.87 21.40 9.80
N THR A 631 39.33 22.11 8.78
CA THR A 631 38.57 22.29 7.54
C THR A 631 39.00 21.23 6.53
N LEU A 632 38.02 20.56 5.96
CA LEU A 632 38.16 19.50 4.97
C LEU A 632 37.68 20.03 3.62
N GLU A 633 38.54 19.90 2.62
CA GLU A 633 38.23 20.17 1.21
C GLU A 633 37.56 18.94 0.57
N PRO A 634 36.80 19.08 -0.53
CA PRO A 634 36.26 17.94 -1.29
C PRO A 634 37.32 16.87 -1.60
N GLY A 635 36.93 15.60 -1.44
CA GLY A 635 37.80 14.43 -1.60
C GLY A 635 38.72 14.13 -0.40
N SER A 636 38.90 15.07 0.54
CA SER A 636 39.75 14.86 1.72
C SER A 636 39.10 13.94 2.76
N LYS A 637 39.95 13.20 3.48
CA LYS A 637 39.59 12.04 4.31
C LYS A 637 40.27 12.10 5.66
N ILE A 638 39.53 11.82 6.73
CA ILE A 638 40.05 11.81 8.10
C ILE A 638 39.45 10.65 8.90
N THR A 639 40.29 9.90 9.61
CA THR A 639 39.85 8.94 10.61
C THR A 639 39.40 9.71 11.86
N LEU A 640 38.16 9.47 12.31
CA LEU A 640 37.64 10.06 13.53
C LEU A 640 38.28 9.39 14.77
N PRO A 641 38.45 10.12 15.89
CA PRO A 641 38.92 9.53 17.14
C PRO A 641 37.97 8.41 17.58
N SER A 642 38.53 7.36 18.19
CA SER A 642 37.78 6.13 18.54
C SER A 642 36.74 6.32 19.66
N SER A 643 36.68 7.49 20.28
CA SER A 643 35.72 7.87 21.32
C SER A 643 35.66 9.39 21.44
N GLY A 644 34.46 9.95 21.59
CA GLY A 644 34.27 11.38 21.90
C GLY A 644 33.20 12.07 21.05
N PRO A 645 32.84 13.33 21.38
CA PRO A 645 31.97 14.15 20.56
C PRO A 645 32.71 14.66 19.30
N HIS A 646 32.00 14.69 18.18
CA HIS A 646 32.41 15.41 16.98
C HIS A 646 31.23 16.21 16.42
N ARG A 647 31.51 17.40 15.91
CA ARG A 647 30.53 18.25 15.22
C ARG A 647 31.01 18.52 13.79
N VAL A 648 30.08 18.41 12.83
CA VAL A 648 30.35 18.54 11.40
C VAL A 648 29.42 19.61 10.83
N SER A 649 29.96 20.64 10.17
CA SER A 649 29.17 21.76 9.64
C SER A 649 29.63 22.19 8.24
N ALA A 650 28.72 22.78 7.47
CA ALA A 650 29.04 23.28 6.13
C ALA A 650 29.71 24.67 6.19
N LYS A 651 30.83 24.83 5.47
CA LYS A 651 31.66 26.04 5.51
C LYS A 651 31.70 26.75 4.16
N GLY A 652 30.87 27.80 4.01
CA GLY A 652 30.85 28.62 2.80
C GLY A 652 29.50 29.29 2.58
N LYS A 653 29.08 29.35 1.31
CA LYS A 653 27.76 29.87 0.88
C LYS A 653 26.86 28.80 0.23
N SER A 654 27.37 27.57 0.12
CA SER A 654 26.68 26.41 -0.48
C SER A 654 26.59 25.31 0.58
N PRO A 655 25.61 24.40 0.49
CA PRO A 655 25.60 23.22 1.35
C PRO A 655 26.85 22.36 1.16
N ALA A 656 27.18 21.56 2.16
CA ALA A 656 28.26 20.59 2.12
C ALA A 656 27.74 19.18 2.38
N ILE A 657 28.33 18.21 1.69
CA ILE A 657 28.01 16.78 1.78
C ILE A 657 29.25 16.05 2.30
N TRP A 658 29.06 15.17 3.28
CA TRP A 658 30.11 14.28 3.77
C TRP A 658 29.60 12.85 3.91
N ALA A 659 30.54 11.90 3.90
CA ALA A 659 30.28 10.47 4.04
C ALA A 659 30.98 9.94 5.29
N TYR A 660 30.26 9.21 6.12
CA TYR A 660 30.86 8.28 7.08
C TYR A 660 31.02 6.92 6.42
N THR A 661 32.23 6.36 6.43
CA THR A 661 32.52 4.99 5.99
C THR A 661 32.94 4.15 7.20
N TYR A 662 32.27 3.02 7.41
CA TYR A 662 32.35 2.21 8.64
C TYR A 662 32.21 0.70 8.38
N LYS A 663 32.55 -0.13 9.38
CA LYS A 663 32.61 -1.60 9.25
C LYS A 663 31.88 -2.36 10.38
N CYS A 664 30.61 -2.03 10.57
CA CYS A 664 29.67 -2.74 11.44
C CYS A 664 28.26 -2.67 10.84
N SER A 665 27.24 -3.25 11.50
CA SER A 665 25.85 -3.13 11.03
C SER A 665 25.40 -1.66 11.04
N VAL A 666 24.42 -1.30 10.21
CA VAL A 666 23.86 0.06 10.17
C VAL A 666 23.34 0.47 11.55
N GLY A 667 22.58 -0.41 12.21
CA GLY A 667 22.06 -0.15 13.54
C GLY A 667 23.12 -0.05 14.64
N ALA A 668 24.21 -0.83 14.54
CA ALA A 668 25.35 -0.70 15.45
C ALA A 668 26.10 0.63 15.24
N PHE A 669 26.24 1.10 14.01
CA PHE A 669 26.84 2.41 13.69
C PHE A 669 25.97 3.58 14.18
N GLU A 670 24.66 3.50 14.02
CA GLU A 670 23.75 4.58 14.43
C GLU A 670 23.64 4.69 15.95
N ARG A 671 23.59 3.54 16.66
CA ARG A 671 23.79 3.51 18.12
C ARG A 671 25.16 4.06 18.52
N ALA A 672 26.21 3.67 17.80
CA ALA A 672 27.56 4.18 18.01
C ALA A 672 27.71 5.69 17.75
N LEU A 673 26.87 6.34 16.92
CA LEU A 673 26.83 7.81 16.79
C LEU A 673 26.08 8.50 17.96
N GLY A 674 25.41 7.73 18.81
CA GLY A 674 24.50 8.26 19.82
C GLY A 674 23.14 8.69 19.24
N MET A 675 22.69 8.09 18.14
CA MET A 675 21.39 8.37 17.54
C MET A 675 20.39 7.24 17.80
N PHE A 676 19.12 7.59 18.03
CA PHE A 676 18.02 6.64 18.04
C PHE A 676 17.50 6.43 16.61
N SER A 677 17.46 5.18 16.15
CA SER A 677 17.03 4.82 14.80
C SER A 677 16.26 3.51 14.76
N TYR A 678 15.58 3.23 13.65
CA TYR A 678 14.88 1.95 13.48
C TYR A 678 15.84 0.77 13.28
N ALA A 679 16.96 0.97 12.59
CA ALA A 679 17.95 -0.09 12.45
C ALA A 679 18.64 -0.39 13.79
N GLY A 680 19.02 0.64 14.56
CA GLY A 680 19.57 0.51 15.91
C GLY A 680 18.61 -0.19 16.88
N TRP A 681 17.31 0.11 16.77
CA TRP A 681 16.25 -0.55 17.54
C TRP A 681 16.13 -2.05 17.22
N LEU A 682 16.21 -2.44 15.94
CA LEU A 682 16.22 -3.85 15.54
C LEU A 682 17.53 -4.57 15.89
N ASP A 683 18.64 -3.84 15.99
CA ASP A 683 19.97 -4.37 16.32
C ASP A 683 20.11 -4.61 17.82
N MET A 684 19.51 -3.76 18.67
CA MET A 684 19.41 -3.92 20.13
C MET A 684 18.56 -5.12 20.57
N LYS A 685 17.66 -5.63 19.71
CA LYS A 685 16.75 -6.74 20.01
C LYS A 685 17.26 -8.14 19.60
N LYS A 686 18.48 -8.25 19.08
CA LYS A 686 19.08 -9.50 18.57
C LYS A 686 20.13 -10.06 19.53
#